data_AF-A0A9Q8ZAN3-F1
#
_entry.id   AF-A0A9Q8ZAN3-F1
#
_cell.length_a   1.000
_cell.length_b   1.000
_cell.length_c   1.000
_cell.angle_alpha   90.00
_cell.angle_beta   90.00
_cell.angle_gamma   90.00
#
_symmetry.space_group_name_H-M   'P 1'
#
loop_
_entity.id
_entity.type
_entity.pdbx_description
1 polymer ?
#
loop_
_entity_poly.entity_id
_entity_poly.type
_entity_poly.pdbx_seq_one_letter_code
_entity_poly.pdbx_strand_id
1 'polypeptide(L)'
;MAPSQGLCSPCTSGDADTMSEQQCLSSPATSSTSREDETYSDTTLDDVLDDDDDELYLSCPEILIESPSSHCTDTPSYSIFPIHLLSSCSSAGRPAMCTFSHTLTSQQSGRVVLELKGPSHAGTTPKAHSGARLTMPSAAPPQNDSAMAPMGTNGSEQPVPPAQRTPALAHRMKHDKSILALAVSSQYIFAGTQGGEILVYSLDTYELRRVIHAHKGSVLGLCLSQDHKWLFSSAADPIVNWYDLKEKDTRPAPSLSSHPAERKNRFFDSLGPGGAQTPRPAGADTRPRDATGGQELQIDSHDICQFAHYGYVHCMLVGSGIVPEAPSEEVLVSGGGDGRILLWRIDAAQRGSISAICTLEDGREEGESILSLAREGSFLYSGRFDGEVNVWDLETRQLVRSLKATTGDVHTLSLGSGVLYAGGKTGAMQKFNEHYETITTFQAHDGLILASAFVRYADKSMLVTGGNDNTVVIWEVKDCAEPDAATRRSNNDLMVESLSQFVSFRTVSSLPKYRADCRRGASYLRSVFQNFGAVTEMINTSDYNPIVFAKFRGNPATAASRKKILFYGHYDVIAAENEQRKWKHDPFTLTGEGGYLYGRGVSDNKGPIMAAIYAAHELANEQSLDSDIIFLIEGEEESGSRGFEKAVQARKDLIGDVDWILLANSYWLDDHVPCLTYGLRGVIHATVQIESKHPDLHSGVDGSALLDEPLKDLVMLLSRLTGRHGKVQIPGFYDPILPLTDDEKELYTEITKTLLRSNPDLGDADELAQSLMRRWREASLTIHRFQTSGPENSTIIPRLAKAALSIRLVPNQEAGDVAEALISFLKDEFEELDSKNELKITIDHQAEPWLGDFSNEIFQTLERAIMSVWGPRLGQRRESMSAAKASDYFSAQSKNGEDSSVGPVARKPSVPATSNILANSSDPALSSTADPSSGASTPDETEKESIAPRKPLYIREGGSIPSIRFLEKEFNAPAAHLPCGQASDSAHLDNERLRLVNLYNSKKIFKEVFRELPRK
;
A
#
# COMPACT_ATOMS: atom_id res chain seq x y z
N MET A 1 -15.80 69.74 8.03
CA MET A 1 -16.93 70.08 7.11
C MET A 1 -18.05 69.05 7.31
N ALA A 2 -19.24 69.27 6.73
CA ALA A 2 -20.49 68.60 7.10
C ALA A 2 -21.06 67.70 5.94
N PRO A 3 -22.22 67.02 6.03
CA PRO A 3 -22.25 65.54 5.92
C PRO A 3 -23.44 65.00 5.08
N SER A 4 -24.13 63.93 5.56
CA SER A 4 -25.30 63.18 5.02
C SER A 4 -25.01 62.12 3.95
N GLN A 5 -25.59 60.90 3.89
CA GLN A 5 -26.80 60.21 4.45
C GLN A 5 -28.12 60.26 3.63
N GLY A 6 -28.83 59.11 3.61
CA GLY A 6 -30.10 58.82 2.90
C GLY A 6 -29.92 57.61 1.95
N LEU A 7 -30.39 56.36 2.16
CA LEU A 7 -31.40 55.72 3.04
C LEU A 7 -32.87 55.74 2.52
N CYS A 8 -33.58 54.62 2.73
CA CYS A 8 -35.01 54.31 2.42
C CYS A 8 -35.35 54.07 0.92
N SER A 9 -36.38 53.32 0.45
CA SER A 9 -37.33 52.27 0.95
C SER A 9 -38.50 52.14 -0.08
N PRO A 10 -39.54 51.28 0.04
CA PRO A 10 -39.69 49.94 0.67
C PRO A 10 -40.43 48.88 -0.22
N CYS A 11 -40.72 47.74 0.41
CA CYS A 11 -41.57 46.59 0.07
C CYS A 11 -43.02 46.85 -0.40
N THR A 12 -43.63 45.84 -1.05
CA THR A 12 -44.93 45.18 -0.70
C THR A 12 -45.15 43.98 -1.66
N SER A 13 -45.10 42.71 -1.22
CA SER A 13 -46.16 41.87 -0.59
C SER A 13 -47.26 41.40 -1.55
N GLY A 14 -47.51 40.08 -1.63
CA GLY A 14 -48.58 39.50 -2.45
C GLY A 14 -48.57 37.97 -2.49
N ASP A 15 -49.02 37.32 -1.41
CA ASP A 15 -49.21 35.86 -1.34
C ASP A 15 -50.44 35.40 -2.14
N ALA A 16 -50.32 34.30 -2.87
CA ALA A 16 -51.47 33.48 -3.33
C ALA A 16 -51.01 32.09 -3.80
N ASP A 17 -51.25 31.04 -2.99
CA ASP A 17 -51.22 29.66 -3.47
C ASP A 17 -52.35 29.41 -4.48
N THR A 18 -52.11 28.61 -5.52
CA THR A 18 -53.01 27.47 -5.83
C THR A 18 -52.38 26.42 -6.77
N MET A 19 -52.88 25.19 -6.64
CA MET A 19 -52.31 23.97 -7.22
C MET A 19 -52.65 23.76 -8.71
N SER A 20 -51.73 23.13 -9.43
CA SER A 20 -51.88 22.14 -10.52
C SER A 20 -53.20 22.03 -11.31
N GLU A 21 -53.12 21.91 -12.65
CA GLU A 21 -53.15 20.59 -13.32
C GLU A 21 -52.75 20.61 -14.83
N GLN A 22 -52.83 19.42 -15.44
CA GLN A 22 -52.14 18.91 -16.64
C GLN A 22 -52.48 19.52 -18.02
N GLN A 23 -51.48 19.48 -18.93
CA GLN A 23 -51.51 19.08 -20.37
C GLN A 23 -52.77 19.36 -21.24
N CYS A 24 -52.70 19.90 -22.47
CA CYS A 24 -52.05 19.24 -23.63
C CYS A 24 -52.03 20.09 -24.93
N LEU A 25 -51.03 19.85 -25.80
CA LEU A 25 -50.99 19.93 -27.29
C LEU A 25 -51.65 21.08 -28.10
N SER A 26 -50.87 21.77 -28.95
CA SER A 26 -50.94 21.69 -30.45
C SER A 26 -50.04 22.73 -31.20
N SER A 27 -49.87 22.54 -32.53
CA SER A 27 -48.98 23.29 -33.47
C SER A 27 -49.67 24.56 -34.09
N PRO A 28 -49.10 25.40 -35.02
CA PRO A 28 -48.47 25.04 -36.32
C PRO A 28 -47.28 25.96 -36.78
N ALA A 29 -47.01 26.07 -38.09
CA ALA A 29 -45.82 26.69 -38.72
C ALA A 29 -46.14 27.69 -39.89
N THR A 30 -45.18 27.93 -40.83
CA THR A 30 -45.18 28.76 -42.10
C THR A 30 -44.62 30.21 -42.04
N SER A 31 -44.11 30.87 -43.11
CA SER A 31 -43.33 30.49 -44.33
C SER A 31 -42.97 31.71 -45.25
N SER A 32 -41.83 31.71 -45.98
CA SER A 32 -41.52 32.59 -47.15
C SER A 32 -40.18 32.20 -47.86
N THR A 33 -40.09 31.68 -49.11
CA THR A 33 -40.05 32.34 -50.47
C THR A 33 -38.79 33.21 -50.77
N SER A 34 -38.12 33.19 -51.94
CA SER A 34 -38.44 32.69 -53.33
C SER A 34 -37.24 32.62 -54.33
N ARG A 35 -37.34 31.74 -55.36
CA ARG A 35 -36.83 31.85 -56.78
C ARG A 35 -35.30 31.87 -57.07
N GLU A 36 -34.79 31.51 -58.25
CA GLU A 36 -35.31 31.02 -59.56
C GLU A 36 -34.30 29.95 -60.08
N ASP A 37 -34.64 28.67 -60.37
CA ASP A 37 -35.25 28.10 -61.60
C ASP A 37 -34.31 28.16 -62.85
N GLU A 38 -33.99 27.12 -63.65
CA GLU A 38 -34.48 25.72 -63.85
C GLU A 38 -33.42 24.62 -63.45
N THR A 39 -33.02 23.49 -64.11
CA THR A 39 -33.23 22.84 -65.46
C THR A 39 -32.98 21.28 -65.43
N TYR A 40 -32.80 20.60 -66.58
CA TYR A 40 -32.69 19.12 -66.84
C TYR A 40 -31.31 18.74 -67.50
N SER A 41 -30.81 17.49 -67.63
CA SER A 41 -31.20 16.13 -67.17
C SER A 41 -30.13 15.02 -67.47
N ASP A 42 -30.05 14.00 -66.60
CA ASP A 42 -30.01 12.54 -66.86
C ASP A 42 -29.21 11.91 -68.04
N THR A 43 -28.21 11.05 -67.76
CA THR A 43 -28.00 9.68 -68.33
C THR A 43 -26.76 8.96 -67.74
N THR A 44 -26.49 7.71 -68.14
CA THR A 44 -25.66 6.71 -67.44
C THR A 44 -24.62 5.98 -68.31
N LEU A 45 -23.72 5.20 -67.67
CA LEU A 45 -22.96 4.00 -68.15
C LEU A 45 -21.47 4.12 -68.56
N ASP A 46 -20.72 3.12 -68.07
CA ASP A 46 -19.66 2.29 -68.68
C ASP A 46 -18.25 2.83 -69.06
N ASP A 47 -17.27 2.41 -68.23
CA ASP A 47 -16.14 1.49 -68.53
C ASP A 47 -14.98 1.80 -69.54
N VAL A 48 -13.77 1.76 -68.97
CA VAL A 48 -12.57 0.99 -69.40
C VAL A 48 -11.59 1.61 -70.45
N LEU A 49 -10.33 1.12 -70.37
CA LEU A 49 -9.09 1.42 -71.12
C LEU A 49 -8.28 2.65 -70.64
N ASP A 50 -6.94 2.60 -70.48
CA ASP A 50 -6.02 1.47 -70.19
C ASP A 50 -4.62 2.01 -69.77
N ASP A 51 -3.82 1.15 -69.14
CA ASP A 51 -2.34 1.10 -69.10
C ASP A 51 -1.44 2.18 -68.43
N ASP A 52 -0.22 1.70 -68.12
CA ASP A 52 1.09 2.32 -67.84
C ASP A 52 1.39 3.09 -66.51
N ASP A 53 2.11 2.32 -65.66
CA ASP A 53 3.41 2.63 -65.02
C ASP A 53 3.60 3.42 -63.70
N ASP A 54 4.53 2.82 -62.94
CA ASP A 54 5.42 3.26 -61.87
C ASP A 54 4.91 3.82 -60.52
N GLU A 55 5.54 3.27 -59.47
CA GLU A 55 5.47 3.74 -58.08
C GLU A 55 6.15 5.10 -57.91
N LEU A 56 5.69 5.90 -56.94
CA LEU A 56 6.65 6.58 -56.06
C LEU A 56 6.04 6.88 -54.68
N TYR A 57 6.61 6.24 -53.65
CA TYR A 57 6.41 6.61 -52.26
C TYR A 57 6.95 8.03 -51.99
N LEU A 58 6.26 8.79 -51.13
CA LEU A 58 6.90 9.82 -50.32
C LEU A 58 6.50 9.65 -48.85
N SER A 59 7.41 9.06 -48.08
CA SER A 59 7.35 8.93 -46.63
C SER A 59 7.86 10.19 -45.91
N CYS A 60 7.68 10.24 -44.59
CA CYS A 60 8.07 11.37 -43.74
C CYS A 60 9.59 11.67 -43.77
N PRO A 61 10.00 12.94 -43.55
CA PRO A 61 11.40 13.35 -43.53
C PRO A 61 12.13 13.07 -42.21
N GLU A 62 13.44 12.81 -42.32
CA GLU A 62 14.43 12.83 -41.21
C GLU A 62 14.99 14.26 -40.98
N ILE A 63 16.30 14.38 -40.67
CA ILE A 63 17.22 15.56 -40.64
C ILE A 63 17.52 16.09 -39.21
N LEU A 64 18.77 16.22 -38.74
CA LEU A 64 20.11 15.85 -39.29
C LEU A 64 21.15 15.70 -38.14
N ILE A 65 22.22 14.93 -38.37
CA ILE A 65 23.54 15.09 -37.72
C ILE A 65 24.63 14.96 -38.80
N GLU A 66 25.63 15.84 -38.80
CA GLU A 66 26.69 15.88 -39.82
C GLU A 66 27.96 15.05 -39.47
N SER A 67 28.88 14.98 -40.44
CA SER A 67 30.01 14.02 -40.55
C SER A 67 31.39 14.70 -40.21
N PRO A 68 32.64 14.19 -40.49
CA PRO A 68 33.09 13.23 -41.53
C PRO A 68 34.22 12.19 -41.23
N SER A 69 34.33 11.17 -42.11
CA SER A 69 35.56 10.47 -42.63
C SER A 69 36.70 9.99 -41.68
N SER A 70 37.18 8.74 -41.69
CA SER A 70 38.01 8.14 -42.78
C SER A 70 38.66 6.78 -42.37
N HIS A 71 39.09 5.97 -43.36
CA HIS A 71 40.05 4.81 -43.30
C HIS A 71 39.69 3.55 -42.44
N CYS A 72 39.58 2.35 -43.04
CA CYS A 72 40.61 1.30 -43.26
C CYS A 72 41.05 0.55 -41.97
N THR A 73 41.18 -0.79 -41.91
CA THR A 73 41.28 -1.81 -42.98
C THR A 73 40.80 -3.23 -42.54
N ASP A 74 40.60 -4.09 -43.55
CA ASP A 74 40.75 -5.55 -43.59
C ASP A 74 39.75 -6.57 -42.97
N THR A 75 39.17 -7.30 -43.93
CA THR A 75 38.47 -8.61 -43.97
C THR A 75 39.34 -9.80 -43.48
N PRO A 76 38.88 -11.09 -43.40
CA PRO A 76 37.72 -11.66 -44.12
C PRO A 76 36.85 -12.78 -43.45
N SER A 77 35.64 -12.94 -43.98
CA SER A 77 34.92 -14.17 -44.45
C SER A 77 35.01 -15.51 -43.67
N TYR A 78 34.04 -16.44 -43.66
CA TYR A 78 32.94 -16.85 -44.57
C TYR A 78 31.91 -17.72 -43.76
N SER A 79 30.73 -18.19 -44.20
CA SER A 79 29.96 -18.08 -45.48
C SER A 79 28.51 -18.59 -45.36
N ILE A 80 27.55 -17.88 -45.99
CA ILE A 80 26.45 -18.39 -46.86
C ILE A 80 25.26 -19.20 -46.26
N PHE A 81 24.07 -18.57 -46.38
CA PHE A 81 22.70 -19.03 -46.78
C PHE A 81 22.49 -20.50 -47.31
N PRO A 82 21.26 -21.08 -47.32
CA PRO A 82 20.02 -20.41 -47.77
C PRO A 82 18.68 -20.72 -47.08
N ILE A 83 17.68 -19.96 -47.54
CA ILE A 83 16.23 -20.05 -47.28
C ILE A 83 15.64 -21.38 -47.78
N HIS A 84 14.58 -21.86 -47.14
CA HIS A 84 13.56 -22.67 -47.81
C HIS A 84 12.15 -22.37 -47.30
N LEU A 85 11.24 -22.01 -48.21
CA LEU A 85 9.80 -22.17 -48.00
C LEU A 85 9.43 -23.65 -48.13
N LEU A 86 8.39 -24.12 -47.43
CA LEU A 86 7.32 -24.94 -48.02
C LEU A 86 6.08 -25.13 -47.10
N SER A 87 5.01 -25.55 -47.76
CA SER A 87 3.62 -25.70 -47.32
C SER A 87 3.31 -26.59 -46.11
N SER A 88 2.25 -26.20 -45.41
CA SER A 88 1.24 -27.02 -44.71
C SER A 88 1.25 -28.55 -44.89
N CYS A 89 1.04 -29.30 -43.79
CA CYS A 89 0.01 -30.34 -43.76
C CYS A 89 -0.40 -30.74 -42.32
N SER A 90 -1.60 -31.28 -42.17
CA SER A 90 -2.16 -31.77 -40.89
C SER A 90 -2.14 -33.30 -40.80
N SER A 91 -1.84 -33.89 -39.62
CA SER A 91 -2.57 -35.09 -39.14
C SER A 91 -2.19 -35.58 -37.73
N ALA A 92 -3.22 -36.08 -37.04
CA ALA A 92 -3.28 -37.08 -35.97
C ALA A 92 -2.01 -37.59 -35.24
N GLY A 93 -2.04 -37.47 -33.90
CA GLY A 93 -2.16 -38.66 -33.04
C GLY A 93 -0.99 -39.05 -32.10
N ARG A 94 -1.25 -38.94 -30.79
CA ARG A 94 -0.61 -39.64 -29.64
C ARG A 94 0.93 -39.60 -29.50
N PRO A 95 1.39 -39.20 -28.31
CA PRO A 95 2.17 -40.12 -27.46
C PRO A 95 1.53 -40.25 -26.06
N ALA A 96 1.55 -41.37 -25.32
CA ALA A 96 2.53 -42.46 -25.14
C ALA A 96 3.74 -42.05 -24.29
N MET A 97 3.83 -42.59 -23.07
CA MET A 97 5.01 -42.40 -22.20
C MET A 97 6.25 -43.00 -22.85
N CYS A 98 7.36 -42.28 -22.83
CA CYS A 98 8.70 -42.85 -23.01
C CYS A 98 9.69 -42.09 -22.11
N THR A 99 10.07 -42.68 -20.99
CA THR A 99 11.13 -42.16 -20.12
C THR A 99 12.50 -42.40 -20.76
N PHE A 100 13.29 -41.34 -20.97
CA PHE A 100 14.72 -41.46 -21.22
C PHE A 100 15.51 -40.54 -20.29
N SER A 101 16.29 -41.16 -19.41
CA SER A 101 17.28 -40.49 -18.57
C SER A 101 18.62 -40.42 -19.30
N HIS A 102 19.28 -39.26 -19.32
CA HIS A 102 20.75 -39.24 -19.23
C HIS A 102 21.27 -37.94 -18.61
N THR A 103 22.24 -38.09 -17.70
CA THR A 103 22.94 -37.03 -16.96
C THR A 103 24.17 -36.53 -17.71
N LEU A 104 24.53 -35.24 -17.53
CA LEU A 104 25.90 -34.68 -17.51
C LEU A 104 25.85 -33.31 -16.79
N THR A 105 26.00 -33.25 -15.47
CA THR A 105 27.24 -32.86 -14.73
C THR A 105 27.66 -31.39 -14.82
N SER A 106 27.68 -30.72 -13.66
CA SER A 106 28.32 -29.41 -13.42
C SER A 106 29.86 -29.47 -13.50
N GLN A 107 30.50 -28.37 -13.92
CA GLN A 107 31.94 -28.13 -13.68
C GLN A 107 32.17 -27.20 -12.47
N GLN A 108 33.43 -27.14 -12.01
CA GLN A 108 33.78 -26.84 -10.61
C GLN A 108 34.44 -25.47 -10.39
N SER A 109 34.22 -24.91 -9.20
CA SER A 109 35.10 -23.90 -8.58
C SER A 109 36.46 -24.51 -8.19
N GLY A 110 37.54 -23.73 -8.32
CA GLY A 110 38.90 -24.22 -8.07
C GLY A 110 39.38 -24.20 -6.61
N ARG A 111 40.15 -25.24 -6.25
CA ARG A 111 41.27 -25.32 -5.26
C ARG A 111 41.39 -24.26 -4.15
N VAL A 112 41.63 -24.75 -2.92
CA VAL A 112 42.97 -24.76 -2.27
C VAL A 112 43.13 -26.10 -1.49
N VAL A 113 44.37 -26.49 -1.16
CA VAL A 113 44.78 -27.80 -0.60
C VAL A 113 45.13 -27.71 0.88
N LEU A 114 44.90 -28.79 1.66
CA LEU A 114 45.77 -29.25 2.76
C LEU A 114 45.54 -30.75 3.05
N GLU A 115 46.41 -31.38 3.86
CA GLU A 115 46.76 -32.81 3.73
C GLU A 115 46.96 -33.53 5.10
N LEU A 116 46.93 -34.88 5.07
CA LEU A 116 47.64 -35.88 5.91
C LEU A 116 46.87 -36.79 6.90
N LYS A 117 47.28 -38.09 6.86
CA LYS A 117 47.20 -39.19 7.87
C LYS A 117 45.87 -39.94 8.13
N GLY A 118 45.89 -41.26 7.84
CA GLY A 118 45.09 -42.32 8.52
C GLY A 118 46.01 -43.16 9.44
N PRO A 119 45.91 -44.52 9.55
CA PRO A 119 44.89 -45.46 9.03
C PRO A 119 44.48 -46.59 10.04
N SER A 120 43.78 -47.65 9.56
CA SER A 120 43.56 -48.98 10.22
C SER A 120 42.56 -49.00 11.42
N HIS A 121 41.90 -50.08 11.89
CA HIS A 121 41.70 -51.53 11.58
C HIS A 121 40.38 -51.99 12.31
N ALA A 122 39.77 -53.18 12.17
CA ALA A 122 39.55 -54.15 11.08
C ALA A 122 38.66 -55.35 11.56
N GLY A 123 37.87 -55.98 10.68
CA GLY A 123 37.12 -57.25 10.95
C GLY A 123 35.67 -57.08 11.47
N THR A 124 34.75 -58.06 11.36
CA THR A 124 34.81 -59.37 10.65
C THR A 124 33.39 -59.85 10.25
N THR A 125 33.28 -60.60 9.16
CA THR A 125 32.06 -61.31 8.64
C THR A 125 32.12 -62.83 9.00
N PRO A 126 31.39 -63.84 8.41
CA PRO A 126 30.38 -63.86 7.33
C PRO A 126 29.23 -64.95 7.39
N LYS A 127 28.47 -65.07 6.27
CA LYS A 127 27.64 -66.22 5.77
C LYS A 127 26.27 -66.47 6.46
N ALA A 128 25.13 -66.70 5.79
CA ALA A 128 24.72 -67.42 4.54
C ALA A 128 24.44 -68.93 4.77
N HIS A 129 23.54 -69.66 4.07
CA HIS A 129 22.97 -69.55 2.70
C HIS A 129 21.56 -70.18 2.55
N SER A 130 20.89 -69.91 1.40
CA SER A 130 19.88 -70.75 0.68
C SER A 130 18.49 -70.99 1.33
N GLY A 131 17.41 -71.29 0.57
CA GLY A 131 17.22 -71.22 -0.90
C GLY A 131 15.99 -71.97 -1.45
N ALA A 132 15.47 -71.51 -2.61
CA ALA A 132 14.60 -72.21 -3.60
C ALA A 132 13.12 -72.61 -3.28
N ARG A 133 12.19 -71.67 -3.60
CA ARG A 133 11.15 -71.71 -4.68
C ARG A 133 10.16 -72.91 -4.85
N LEU A 134 8.91 -72.55 -5.25
CA LEU A 134 7.80 -73.37 -5.83
C LEU A 134 7.01 -74.23 -4.80
N THR A 135 5.68 -74.46 -4.88
CA THR A 135 4.65 -74.10 -5.89
C THR A 135 3.25 -73.87 -5.25
N MET A 136 2.35 -73.15 -5.94
CA MET A 136 0.88 -73.10 -5.73
C MET A 136 0.20 -74.42 -6.19
N PRO A 137 -1.11 -74.76 -5.89
CA PRO A 137 -2.24 -73.83 -5.67
C PRO A 137 -3.41 -74.22 -4.71
N SER A 138 -4.30 -73.23 -4.47
CA SER A 138 -5.78 -73.32 -4.39
C SER A 138 -6.50 -74.39 -3.54
N ALA A 139 -7.13 -73.95 -2.45
CA ALA A 139 -8.48 -74.36 -2.03
C ALA A 139 -9.15 -73.28 -1.15
N ALA A 140 -10.48 -73.28 -1.04
CA ALA A 140 -11.30 -72.31 -0.29
C ALA A 140 -12.10 -73.01 0.85
N PRO A 141 -12.98 -72.32 1.63
CA PRO A 141 -13.17 -72.58 3.07
C PRO A 141 -14.19 -73.69 3.41
N PRO A 142 -14.39 -73.94 4.71
CA PRO A 142 -15.73 -73.64 5.27
C PRO A 142 -15.69 -72.85 6.60
N GLN A 143 -16.88 -72.60 7.16
CA GLN A 143 -17.15 -71.69 8.27
C GLN A 143 -17.61 -72.42 9.57
N ASN A 144 -18.02 -71.62 10.56
CA ASN A 144 -18.96 -71.89 11.66
C ASN A 144 -18.46 -72.48 13.00
N ASP A 145 -18.42 -71.56 13.98
CA ASP A 145 -19.26 -71.55 15.18
C ASP A 145 -18.82 -72.17 16.52
N SER A 146 -19.02 -71.31 17.53
CA SER A 146 -19.26 -71.58 18.96
C SER A 146 -18.09 -72.10 19.82
N ALA A 147 -18.11 -71.92 21.14
CA ALA A 147 -18.53 -70.76 21.98
C ALA A 147 -18.15 -71.07 23.44
N MET A 148 -17.42 -70.18 24.13
CA MET A 148 -17.60 -69.87 25.57
C MET A 148 -16.56 -68.84 26.05
N ALA A 149 -16.98 -67.98 26.97
CA ALA A 149 -16.13 -67.13 27.82
C ALA A 149 -16.42 -67.46 29.29
N PRO A 150 -15.58 -67.00 30.24
CA PRO A 150 -16.10 -65.97 31.14
C PRO A 150 -15.09 -64.89 31.61
N MET A 151 -15.66 -63.75 32.01
CA MET A 151 -15.26 -62.75 33.05
C MET A 151 -13.79 -62.69 33.54
N GLY A 152 -13.12 -61.53 33.66
CA GLY A 152 -13.46 -60.14 33.36
C GLY A 152 -13.54 -59.20 34.59
N THR A 153 -12.90 -58.02 34.53
CA THR A 153 -13.04 -56.93 35.54
C THR A 153 -12.86 -55.53 34.94
N ASN A 154 -13.88 -54.68 35.13
CA ASN A 154 -13.87 -53.21 35.31
C ASN A 154 -12.96 -52.32 34.45
N GLY A 155 -13.58 -51.61 33.50
CA GLY A 155 -13.17 -50.28 33.02
C GLY A 155 -14.38 -49.34 33.08
N SER A 156 -14.19 -48.06 33.40
CA SER A 156 -15.27 -47.09 33.64
C SER A 156 -15.94 -46.60 32.34
N GLU A 157 -17.27 -46.53 32.34
CA GLU A 157 -18.06 -46.00 31.23
C GLU A 157 -17.79 -44.50 30.98
N GLN A 158 -17.72 -44.11 29.71
CA GLN A 158 -17.91 -42.72 29.27
C GLN A 158 -19.19 -42.62 28.41
N PRO A 159 -19.82 -41.42 28.32
CA PRO A 159 -21.10 -41.28 27.63
C PRO A 159 -21.02 -41.67 26.15
N VAL A 160 -22.01 -42.44 25.70
CA VAL A 160 -22.16 -42.79 24.28
C VAL A 160 -22.34 -41.52 23.44
N PRO A 161 -21.52 -41.27 22.40
CA PRO A 161 -21.70 -40.10 21.54
C PRO A 161 -23.05 -40.19 20.80
N PRO A 162 -23.77 -39.07 20.62
CA PRO A 162 -25.07 -39.09 19.95
C PRO A 162 -24.92 -39.62 18.52
N ALA A 163 -25.85 -40.51 18.13
CA ALA A 163 -25.78 -41.22 16.85
C ALA A 163 -25.60 -40.27 15.67
N GLN A 164 -24.63 -40.59 14.81
CA GLN A 164 -24.28 -39.80 13.62
C GLN A 164 -25.51 -39.59 12.73
N ARG A 165 -26.05 -38.37 12.71
CA ARG A 165 -26.99 -37.94 11.68
C ARG A 165 -26.19 -37.60 10.43
N THR A 166 -25.97 -38.60 9.59
CA THR A 166 -25.46 -38.41 8.23
C THR A 166 -26.31 -37.37 7.50
N PRO A 167 -25.71 -36.40 6.79
CA PRO A 167 -26.43 -35.60 5.81
C PRO A 167 -27.08 -36.54 4.80
N ALA A 168 -28.41 -36.53 4.73
CA ALA A 168 -29.13 -37.32 3.74
C ALA A 168 -28.80 -36.79 2.33
N LEU A 169 -28.58 -37.69 1.38
CA LEU A 169 -28.48 -37.33 -0.03
C LEU A 169 -29.85 -36.80 -0.49
N ALA A 170 -30.03 -35.47 -0.46
CA ALA A 170 -31.29 -34.83 -0.80
C ALA A 170 -31.70 -35.11 -2.26
N HIS A 171 -30.74 -35.04 -3.18
CA HIS A 171 -30.94 -35.39 -4.58
C HIS A 171 -29.62 -35.73 -5.29
N ARG A 172 -29.69 -36.39 -6.45
CA ARG A 172 -28.55 -36.61 -7.37
C ARG A 172 -29.03 -36.57 -8.82
N MET A 173 -28.73 -35.48 -9.52
CA MET A 173 -28.85 -35.38 -10.98
C MET A 173 -27.69 -36.12 -11.65
N LYS A 174 -27.90 -36.68 -12.84
CA LYS A 174 -26.85 -37.35 -13.63
C LYS A 174 -26.95 -36.92 -15.09
N HIS A 175 -25.80 -36.61 -15.68
CA HIS A 175 -25.66 -36.26 -17.09
C HIS A 175 -24.63 -37.20 -17.76
N ASP A 176 -24.57 -37.20 -19.09
CA ASP A 176 -23.64 -38.02 -19.88
C ASP A 176 -22.31 -37.29 -20.16
N LYS A 177 -22.36 -35.98 -20.41
CA LYS A 177 -21.22 -35.07 -20.55
C LYS A 177 -20.78 -34.53 -19.18
N SER A 178 -19.47 -34.38 -18.99
CA SER A 178 -18.87 -33.79 -17.78
C SER A 178 -19.41 -32.38 -17.51
N ILE A 179 -19.71 -32.08 -16.25
CA ILE A 179 -20.03 -30.72 -15.80
C ILE A 179 -18.73 -30.06 -15.33
N LEU A 180 -18.46 -28.86 -15.82
CA LEU A 180 -17.20 -28.14 -15.63
C LEU A 180 -17.38 -26.79 -14.93
N ALA A 181 -18.54 -26.15 -15.12
CA ALA A 181 -18.91 -24.91 -14.46
C ALA A 181 -20.30 -25.02 -13.82
N LEU A 182 -20.52 -24.31 -12.71
CA LEU A 182 -21.80 -24.24 -12.01
C LEU A 182 -22.11 -22.80 -11.62
N ALA A 183 -23.36 -22.37 -11.81
CA ALA A 183 -23.91 -21.17 -11.20
C ALA A 183 -25.29 -21.48 -10.61
N VAL A 184 -25.69 -20.79 -9.54
CA VAL A 184 -26.94 -21.07 -8.82
C VAL A 184 -27.69 -19.77 -8.54
N SER A 185 -28.97 -19.77 -8.86
CA SER A 185 -29.93 -18.70 -8.56
C SER A 185 -30.96 -19.18 -7.53
N SER A 186 -31.86 -18.30 -7.09
CA SER A 186 -32.94 -18.65 -6.17
C SER A 186 -33.98 -19.65 -6.71
N GLN A 187 -33.98 -19.93 -8.02
CA GLN A 187 -34.96 -20.84 -8.67
C GLN A 187 -34.32 -21.92 -9.57
N TYR A 188 -33.09 -21.72 -10.04
CA TYR A 188 -32.45 -22.58 -11.03
C TYR A 188 -30.97 -22.84 -10.74
N ILE A 189 -30.53 -24.06 -11.06
CA ILE A 189 -29.14 -24.48 -11.10
C ILE A 189 -28.70 -24.52 -12.57
N PHE A 190 -27.63 -23.79 -12.90
CA PHE A 190 -27.02 -23.73 -14.22
C PHE A 190 -25.75 -24.59 -14.23
N ALA A 191 -25.67 -25.58 -15.12
CA ALA A 191 -24.55 -26.51 -15.21
C ALA A 191 -23.94 -26.47 -16.61
N GLY A 192 -22.74 -25.89 -16.71
CA GLY A 192 -21.95 -25.78 -17.94
C GLY A 192 -21.26 -27.09 -18.27
N THR A 193 -21.49 -27.60 -19.47
CA THR A 193 -21.00 -28.91 -19.90
C THR A 193 -19.72 -28.83 -20.72
N GLN A 194 -19.00 -29.95 -20.78
CA GLN A 194 -17.93 -30.20 -21.76
C GLN A 194 -18.41 -30.12 -23.23
N GLY A 195 -19.72 -30.13 -23.49
CA GLY A 195 -20.30 -30.04 -24.86
C GLY A 195 -20.62 -28.64 -25.35
N GLY A 196 -20.40 -27.60 -24.53
CA GLY A 196 -20.79 -26.21 -24.87
C GLY A 196 -22.25 -25.86 -24.54
N GLU A 197 -23.03 -26.83 -24.07
CA GLU A 197 -24.39 -26.61 -23.55
C GLU A 197 -24.36 -26.18 -22.07
N ILE A 198 -25.33 -25.35 -21.68
CA ILE A 198 -25.65 -25.04 -20.29
C ILE A 198 -27.01 -25.65 -19.96
N LEU A 199 -27.03 -26.56 -18.99
CA LEU A 199 -28.24 -27.24 -18.52
C LEU A 199 -28.86 -26.40 -17.40
N VAL A 200 -30.18 -26.16 -17.47
CA VAL A 200 -30.91 -25.38 -16.47
C VAL A 200 -31.89 -26.28 -15.74
N TYR A 201 -31.59 -26.63 -14.50
CA TYR A 201 -32.43 -27.46 -13.64
C TYR A 201 -33.28 -26.60 -12.70
N SER A 202 -34.53 -27.00 -12.46
CA SER A 202 -35.38 -26.41 -11.42
C SER A 202 -34.76 -26.68 -10.05
N LEU A 203 -34.56 -25.67 -9.20
CA LEU A 203 -34.04 -25.89 -7.85
C LEU A 203 -35.09 -26.55 -6.93
N ASP A 204 -36.38 -26.29 -7.16
CA ASP A 204 -37.50 -26.88 -6.41
C ASP A 204 -37.80 -28.35 -6.75
N THR A 205 -37.61 -28.78 -8.00
CA THR A 205 -38.01 -30.13 -8.48
C THR A 205 -36.86 -30.97 -9.05
N TYR A 206 -35.68 -30.38 -9.25
CA TYR A 206 -34.51 -30.97 -9.90
C TYR A 206 -34.72 -31.46 -11.34
N GLU A 207 -35.87 -31.16 -11.94
CA GLU A 207 -36.17 -31.44 -13.35
C GLU A 207 -35.38 -30.51 -14.27
N LEU A 208 -34.92 -31.03 -15.42
CA LEU A 208 -34.35 -30.21 -16.49
C LEU A 208 -35.45 -29.31 -17.09
N ARG A 209 -35.26 -27.99 -17.02
CA ARG A 209 -36.20 -26.98 -17.51
C ARG A 209 -35.81 -26.44 -18.88
N ARG A 210 -34.52 -26.20 -19.12
CA ARG A 210 -33.98 -25.63 -20.36
C ARG A 210 -32.61 -26.22 -20.68
N VAL A 211 -32.24 -26.27 -21.96
CA VAL A 211 -30.87 -26.51 -22.44
C VAL A 211 -30.48 -25.33 -23.31
N ILE A 212 -29.45 -24.59 -22.93
CA ILE A 212 -28.97 -23.42 -23.67
C ILE A 212 -27.72 -23.83 -24.46
N HIS A 213 -27.80 -23.81 -25.79
CA HIS A 213 -26.66 -24.00 -26.67
C HIS A 213 -25.88 -22.68 -26.77
N ALA A 214 -24.86 -22.53 -25.93
CA ALA A 214 -24.10 -21.30 -25.76
C ALA A 214 -22.78 -21.30 -26.54
N HIS A 215 -21.96 -22.35 -26.37
CA HIS A 215 -20.58 -22.39 -26.88
C HIS A 215 -20.36 -23.55 -27.87
N LYS A 216 -19.22 -23.52 -28.56
CA LYS A 216 -18.70 -24.65 -29.36
C LYS A 216 -17.62 -25.42 -28.59
N GLY A 217 -16.88 -24.73 -27.74
CA GLY A 217 -15.96 -25.32 -26.77
C GLY A 217 -16.66 -25.72 -25.46
N SER A 218 -15.95 -26.50 -24.64
CA SER A 218 -16.36 -26.83 -23.27
C SER A 218 -16.61 -25.56 -22.44
N VAL A 219 -17.76 -25.45 -21.76
CA VAL A 219 -18.04 -24.31 -20.87
C VAL A 219 -17.08 -24.35 -19.67
N LEU A 220 -16.37 -23.25 -19.40
CA LEU A 220 -15.35 -23.13 -18.36
C LEU A 220 -15.78 -22.19 -17.23
N GLY A 221 -16.52 -21.12 -17.56
CA GLY A 221 -17.02 -20.15 -16.59
C GLY A 221 -18.53 -19.93 -16.72
N LEU A 222 -19.20 -19.81 -15.58
CA LEU A 222 -20.59 -19.34 -15.46
C LEU A 222 -20.68 -18.36 -14.29
N CYS A 223 -21.32 -17.22 -14.50
CA CYS A 223 -21.60 -16.26 -13.44
C CYS A 223 -22.94 -15.56 -13.68
N LEU A 224 -23.55 -15.05 -12.61
CA LEU A 224 -24.86 -14.38 -12.61
C LEU A 224 -24.68 -12.91 -12.22
N SER A 225 -25.50 -12.02 -12.77
CA SER A 225 -25.66 -10.68 -12.20
C SER A 225 -26.28 -10.73 -10.81
N GLN A 226 -26.00 -9.71 -10.00
CA GLN A 226 -26.49 -9.54 -8.62
C GLN A 226 -28.02 -9.40 -8.54
N ASP A 227 -28.67 -8.94 -9.61
CA ASP A 227 -30.14 -8.89 -9.75
C ASP A 227 -30.74 -10.21 -10.30
N HIS A 228 -29.90 -11.21 -10.54
CA HIS A 228 -30.19 -12.50 -11.18
C HIS A 228 -30.98 -12.40 -12.50
N LYS A 229 -30.79 -11.33 -13.28
CA LYS A 229 -31.31 -11.23 -14.66
C LYS A 229 -30.40 -11.88 -15.67
N TRP A 230 -29.10 -11.66 -15.59
CA TRP A 230 -28.14 -12.05 -16.60
C TRP A 230 -27.38 -13.31 -16.16
N LEU A 231 -27.28 -14.28 -17.06
CA LEU A 231 -26.32 -15.38 -16.97
C LEU A 231 -25.23 -15.14 -18.01
N PHE A 232 -23.99 -14.93 -17.55
CA PHE A 232 -22.81 -14.84 -18.41
C PHE A 232 -22.12 -16.19 -18.50
N SER A 233 -21.64 -16.57 -19.69
CA SER A 233 -20.91 -17.83 -19.91
C SER A 233 -19.63 -17.65 -20.74
N SER A 234 -18.62 -18.44 -20.40
CA SER A 234 -17.32 -18.51 -21.08
C SER A 234 -16.87 -19.95 -21.27
N ALA A 235 -16.00 -20.21 -22.24
CA ALA A 235 -15.65 -21.57 -22.64
C ALA A 235 -14.24 -21.67 -23.28
N ALA A 236 -13.93 -22.87 -23.77
CA ALA A 236 -12.80 -23.15 -24.65
C ALA A 236 -13.00 -22.61 -26.09
N ASP A 237 -13.52 -21.38 -26.22
CA ASP A 237 -13.61 -20.59 -27.44
C ASP A 237 -13.52 -19.07 -27.11
N PRO A 238 -13.14 -18.20 -28.07
CA PRO A 238 -12.79 -16.78 -27.81
C PRO A 238 -14.02 -15.87 -27.65
N ILE A 239 -15.10 -16.36 -27.04
CA ILE A 239 -16.35 -15.63 -26.89
C ILE A 239 -16.83 -15.60 -25.43
N VAL A 240 -17.46 -14.48 -25.07
CA VAL A 240 -18.25 -14.35 -23.84
C VAL A 240 -19.68 -14.09 -24.26
N ASN A 241 -20.60 -14.89 -23.74
CA ASN A 241 -22.02 -14.79 -24.03
C ASN A 241 -22.79 -14.32 -22.80
N TRP A 242 -23.98 -13.76 -23.00
CA TRP A 242 -24.96 -13.54 -21.94
C TRP A 242 -26.36 -14.05 -22.34
N TYR A 243 -27.26 -14.13 -21.36
CA TYR A 243 -28.65 -14.54 -21.58
C TYR A 243 -29.58 -13.91 -20.53
N ASP A 244 -30.71 -13.33 -20.97
CA ASP A 244 -31.75 -12.82 -20.06
C ASP A 244 -32.58 -13.97 -19.48
N LEU A 245 -32.38 -14.28 -18.20
CA LEU A 245 -33.13 -15.32 -17.50
C LEU A 245 -34.63 -15.01 -17.38
N LYS A 246 -35.00 -13.73 -17.46
CA LYS A 246 -36.39 -13.24 -17.39
C LYS A 246 -37.06 -13.26 -18.77
N GLU A 247 -36.31 -13.49 -19.86
CA GLU A 247 -36.87 -13.66 -21.20
C GLU A 247 -37.64 -14.99 -21.37
N LYS A 248 -38.76 -14.90 -22.07
CA LYS A 248 -39.52 -16.05 -22.56
C LYS A 248 -39.16 -16.24 -24.02
N ASP A 249 -38.28 -17.20 -24.30
CA ASP A 249 -37.97 -17.55 -25.67
C ASP A 249 -39.21 -18.12 -26.37
N THR A 250 -39.72 -17.39 -27.35
CA THR A 250 -40.86 -17.77 -28.19
C THR A 250 -40.44 -18.31 -29.56
N ARG A 251 -39.13 -18.46 -29.81
CA ARG A 251 -38.61 -19.02 -31.07
C ARG A 251 -38.92 -20.53 -31.11
N PRO A 252 -39.15 -21.12 -32.30
CA PRO A 252 -39.33 -22.56 -32.43
C PRO A 252 -38.03 -23.28 -32.01
N ALA A 253 -38.17 -24.47 -31.42
CA ALA A 253 -37.02 -25.26 -30.98
C ALA A 253 -36.01 -25.47 -32.13
N PRO A 254 -34.70 -25.28 -31.88
CA PRO A 254 -33.69 -25.40 -32.92
C PRO A 254 -33.69 -26.82 -33.52
N SER A 255 -33.49 -26.91 -34.83
CA SER A 255 -33.19 -28.19 -35.45
C SER A 255 -31.78 -28.67 -35.07
N LEU A 256 -31.54 -29.98 -35.03
CA LEU A 256 -30.17 -30.53 -34.92
C LEU A 256 -29.22 -29.90 -35.95
N SER A 257 -29.69 -29.71 -37.18
CA SER A 257 -28.95 -29.03 -38.26
C SER A 257 -28.63 -27.55 -38.03
N SER A 258 -29.21 -26.90 -37.03
CA SER A 258 -28.87 -25.52 -36.59
C SER A 258 -27.92 -25.47 -35.38
N HIS A 259 -27.58 -26.61 -34.78
CA HIS A 259 -26.64 -26.70 -33.67
C HIS A 259 -25.26 -26.11 -34.06
N PRO A 260 -24.59 -25.30 -33.22
CA PRO A 260 -23.34 -24.62 -33.58
C PRO A 260 -22.19 -25.53 -34.06
N ALA A 261 -22.18 -26.80 -33.66
CA ALA A 261 -21.21 -27.81 -34.10
C ALA A 261 -21.67 -28.62 -35.33
N GLU A 262 -22.96 -28.62 -35.69
CA GLU A 262 -23.44 -29.29 -36.91
C GLU A 262 -23.57 -28.35 -38.11
N ARG A 263 -23.88 -27.07 -37.85
CA ARG A 263 -24.15 -26.00 -38.82
C ARG A 263 -23.08 -25.95 -39.92
N LYS A 264 -23.45 -26.33 -41.15
CA LYS A 264 -22.54 -26.39 -42.31
C LYS A 264 -21.87 -25.03 -42.56
N ASN A 265 -20.55 -24.99 -42.52
CA ASN A 265 -19.79 -23.80 -42.86
C ASN A 265 -19.60 -23.71 -44.37
N ARG A 266 -19.97 -22.58 -44.99
CA ARG A 266 -19.87 -22.36 -46.45
C ARG A 266 -18.46 -22.53 -47.02
N PHE A 267 -17.40 -22.44 -46.21
CA PHE A 267 -16.01 -22.59 -46.63
C PHE A 267 -15.45 -24.00 -46.37
N PHE A 268 -15.83 -24.65 -45.26
CA PHE A 268 -15.27 -25.95 -44.85
C PHE A 268 -16.16 -27.16 -45.21
N ASP A 269 -17.47 -26.97 -45.41
CA ASP A 269 -18.42 -28.03 -45.79
C ASP A 269 -18.88 -27.95 -47.26
N SER A 270 -18.25 -27.09 -48.07
CA SER A 270 -18.54 -26.97 -49.51
C SER A 270 -17.86 -28.06 -50.32
N LEU A 271 -18.63 -28.80 -51.13
CA LEU A 271 -18.10 -29.70 -52.14
C LEU A 271 -17.51 -28.88 -53.30
N GLY A 272 -16.18 -28.69 -53.29
CA GLY A 272 -15.44 -28.21 -54.46
C GLY A 272 -15.49 -29.22 -55.63
N PRO A 273 -15.18 -28.82 -56.88
CA PRO A 273 -15.27 -29.69 -58.04
C PRO A 273 -14.42 -30.96 -57.88
N GLY A 274 -15.08 -32.12 -57.78
CA GLY A 274 -14.43 -33.43 -57.59
C GLY A 274 -14.04 -33.79 -56.15
N GLY A 275 -14.35 -32.95 -55.15
CA GLY A 275 -14.06 -33.24 -53.75
C GLY A 275 -14.96 -34.33 -53.15
N ALA A 276 -14.38 -35.25 -52.37
CA ALA A 276 -15.12 -36.24 -51.58
C ALA A 276 -15.24 -35.78 -50.12
N GLN A 277 -16.46 -35.72 -49.59
CA GLN A 277 -16.68 -35.34 -48.18
C GLN A 277 -16.31 -36.50 -47.24
N THR A 278 -15.50 -36.23 -46.22
CA THR A 278 -15.26 -37.19 -45.14
C THR A 278 -16.59 -37.44 -44.40
N PRO A 279 -17.06 -38.69 -44.26
CA PRO A 279 -18.33 -38.95 -43.60
C PRO A 279 -18.22 -38.59 -42.11
N ARG A 280 -19.00 -37.60 -41.66
CA ARG A 280 -19.24 -37.40 -40.22
C ARG A 280 -19.82 -38.71 -39.66
N PRO A 281 -19.37 -39.20 -38.50
CA PRO A 281 -19.89 -40.44 -37.92
C PRO A 281 -21.40 -40.32 -37.75
N ALA A 282 -22.15 -41.35 -38.20
CA ALA A 282 -23.60 -41.34 -38.13
C ALA A 282 -24.07 -41.15 -36.68
N GLY A 283 -24.99 -40.21 -36.47
CA GLY A 283 -25.40 -39.77 -35.14
C GLY A 283 -25.84 -40.94 -34.26
N ALA A 284 -25.11 -41.18 -33.19
CA ALA A 284 -25.66 -41.91 -32.05
C ALA A 284 -26.82 -41.07 -31.49
N ASP A 285 -27.99 -41.70 -31.30
CA ASP A 285 -29.20 -41.03 -30.81
C ASP A 285 -29.02 -40.72 -29.31
N THR A 286 -28.27 -39.64 -29.03
CA THR A 286 -27.79 -39.21 -27.70
C THR A 286 -28.90 -38.53 -26.90
N ARG A 287 -30.02 -39.25 -26.71
CA ARG A 287 -31.10 -38.85 -25.81
C ARG A 287 -30.83 -39.43 -24.43
N PRO A 288 -30.59 -38.61 -23.40
CA PRO A 288 -30.34 -39.11 -22.06
C PRO A 288 -31.54 -39.89 -21.52
N ARG A 289 -31.30 -40.95 -20.75
CA ARG A 289 -32.40 -41.74 -20.14
C ARG A 289 -33.08 -41.03 -18.96
N ASP A 290 -32.38 -40.11 -18.31
CA ASP A 290 -32.84 -39.42 -17.10
C ASP A 290 -33.13 -37.92 -17.34
N ALA A 291 -32.84 -37.41 -18.54
CA ALA A 291 -33.10 -36.03 -18.95
C ALA A 291 -33.91 -36.01 -20.26
N THR A 292 -35.23 -36.21 -20.12
CA THR A 292 -36.19 -36.12 -21.23
C THR A 292 -37.14 -34.95 -20.99
N GLY A 293 -37.06 -33.94 -21.84
CA GLY A 293 -37.82 -32.70 -21.70
C GLY A 293 -36.97 -31.50 -21.26
N GLY A 294 -37.60 -30.33 -21.28
CA GLY A 294 -36.95 -29.02 -21.21
C GLY A 294 -37.01 -28.29 -22.55
N GLN A 295 -36.94 -26.96 -22.54
CA GLN A 295 -36.91 -26.16 -23.76
C GLN A 295 -35.46 -26.03 -24.27
N GLU A 296 -35.21 -26.43 -25.51
CA GLU A 296 -33.96 -26.13 -26.21
C GLU A 296 -33.92 -24.64 -26.59
N LEU A 297 -32.84 -23.96 -26.24
CA LEU A 297 -32.63 -22.52 -26.37
C LEU A 297 -31.30 -22.25 -27.07
N GLN A 298 -31.22 -21.14 -27.79
CA GLN A 298 -30.00 -20.66 -28.44
C GLN A 298 -29.72 -19.22 -28.01
N ILE A 299 -28.47 -18.90 -27.67
CA ILE A 299 -28.06 -17.52 -27.44
C ILE A 299 -28.13 -16.77 -28.78
N ASP A 300 -28.72 -15.57 -28.77
CA ASP A 300 -28.91 -14.82 -30.01
C ASP A 300 -27.58 -14.19 -30.48
N SER A 301 -27.47 -13.93 -31.77
CA SER A 301 -26.31 -13.27 -32.38
C SER A 301 -25.93 -11.91 -31.79
N HIS A 302 -26.86 -11.21 -31.15
CA HIS A 302 -26.59 -9.95 -30.45
C HIS A 302 -26.14 -10.12 -29.00
N ASP A 303 -26.34 -11.30 -28.40
CA ASP A 303 -26.00 -11.61 -27.01
C ASP A 303 -24.61 -12.30 -26.88
N ILE A 304 -23.72 -12.08 -27.87
CA ILE A 304 -22.42 -12.74 -28.01
C ILE A 304 -21.32 -11.71 -28.27
N CYS A 305 -20.38 -11.56 -27.32
CA CYS A 305 -19.12 -10.86 -27.56
C CYS A 305 -18.16 -11.77 -28.32
N GLN A 306 -17.99 -11.51 -29.62
CA GLN A 306 -16.96 -12.16 -30.44
C GLN A 306 -15.58 -11.58 -30.13
N PHE A 307 -14.56 -12.44 -30.03
CA PHE A 307 -13.17 -12.07 -29.75
C PHE A 307 -12.97 -11.33 -28.41
N ALA A 308 -13.67 -11.79 -27.36
CA ALA A 308 -13.51 -11.26 -26.00
C ALA A 308 -12.07 -11.43 -25.46
N HIS A 309 -11.37 -12.48 -25.93
CA HIS A 309 -9.95 -12.74 -25.73
C HIS A 309 -9.35 -13.44 -26.96
N TYR A 310 -8.03 -13.41 -27.12
CA TYR A 310 -7.31 -14.11 -28.20
C TYR A 310 -7.01 -15.59 -27.85
N GLY A 311 -7.96 -16.30 -27.27
CA GLY A 311 -7.77 -17.69 -26.82
C GLY A 311 -9.03 -18.31 -26.23
N TYR A 312 -8.87 -19.20 -25.25
CA TYR A 312 -9.99 -19.64 -24.39
C TYR A 312 -10.33 -18.57 -23.35
N VAL A 313 -11.54 -18.59 -22.80
CA VAL A 313 -11.92 -17.70 -21.69
C VAL A 313 -12.18 -18.56 -20.46
N HIS A 314 -11.11 -18.78 -19.68
CA HIS A 314 -11.04 -19.80 -18.65
C HIS A 314 -11.90 -19.51 -17.41
N CYS A 315 -11.98 -18.24 -17.01
CA CYS A 315 -12.62 -17.86 -15.76
C CYS A 315 -13.28 -16.47 -15.86
N MET A 316 -14.30 -16.25 -15.03
CA MET A 316 -15.02 -14.99 -14.94
C MET A 316 -15.45 -14.69 -13.50
N LEU A 317 -15.63 -13.40 -13.22
CA LEU A 317 -16.12 -12.84 -11.96
C LEU A 317 -17.09 -11.69 -12.29
N VAL A 318 -18.18 -11.55 -11.53
CA VAL A 318 -19.07 -10.37 -11.61
C VAL A 318 -19.14 -9.73 -10.23
N GLY A 319 -19.19 -8.39 -10.16
CA GLY A 319 -19.51 -7.70 -8.91
C GLY A 319 -19.53 -6.18 -9.00
N SER A 320 -20.08 -5.54 -7.97
CA SER A 320 -20.08 -4.09 -7.78
C SER A 320 -18.81 -3.60 -7.07
N GLY A 321 -18.48 -2.31 -7.21
CA GLY A 321 -17.31 -1.72 -6.55
C GLY A 321 -15.98 -2.26 -7.05
N ILE A 322 -15.91 -2.60 -8.35
CA ILE A 322 -14.70 -3.04 -9.06
C ILE A 322 -13.97 -1.84 -9.70
N VAL A 323 -14.72 -0.80 -10.08
CA VAL A 323 -14.24 0.41 -10.75
C VAL A 323 -14.45 1.63 -9.82
N PRO A 324 -13.37 2.31 -9.37
CA PRO A 324 -13.45 3.41 -8.41
C PRO A 324 -14.35 4.57 -8.87
N GLU A 325 -14.39 4.84 -10.17
CA GLU A 325 -15.17 5.93 -10.75
C GLU A 325 -16.70 5.71 -10.65
N ALA A 326 -17.14 4.46 -10.46
CA ALA A 326 -18.55 4.09 -10.40
C ALA A 326 -18.79 2.89 -9.45
N PRO A 327 -18.67 3.06 -8.12
CA PRO A 327 -18.68 1.95 -7.17
C PRO A 327 -20.04 1.21 -7.08
N SER A 328 -21.12 1.81 -7.58
CA SER A 328 -22.44 1.20 -7.70
C SER A 328 -22.71 0.49 -9.03
N GLU A 329 -21.82 0.60 -10.02
CA GLU A 329 -21.93 -0.16 -11.27
C GLU A 329 -21.49 -1.61 -11.07
N GLU A 330 -22.16 -2.53 -11.76
CA GLU A 330 -21.78 -3.94 -11.83
C GLU A 330 -20.86 -4.17 -13.02
N VAL A 331 -19.74 -4.85 -12.78
CA VAL A 331 -18.67 -5.08 -13.75
C VAL A 331 -18.41 -6.58 -13.86
N LEU A 332 -18.35 -7.06 -15.10
CA LEU A 332 -17.86 -8.40 -15.44
C LEU A 332 -16.33 -8.33 -15.61
N VAL A 333 -15.61 -9.33 -15.11
CA VAL A 333 -14.17 -9.48 -15.25
C VAL A 333 -13.90 -10.86 -15.85
N SER A 334 -13.13 -10.94 -16.93
CA SER A 334 -12.81 -12.20 -17.62
C SER A 334 -11.30 -12.43 -17.69
N GLY A 335 -10.87 -13.67 -17.43
CA GLY A 335 -9.48 -14.13 -17.53
C GLY A 335 -9.27 -15.00 -18.77
N GLY A 336 -8.33 -14.58 -19.62
CA GLY A 336 -8.12 -15.19 -20.93
C GLY A 336 -6.95 -16.16 -21.03
N GLY A 337 -7.01 -17.01 -22.05
CA GLY A 337 -5.92 -17.86 -22.52
C GLY A 337 -4.73 -17.06 -23.05
N ASP A 338 -4.97 -15.82 -23.47
CA ASP A 338 -3.99 -14.80 -23.89
C ASP A 338 -3.29 -14.08 -22.73
N GLY A 339 -3.51 -14.52 -21.50
CA GLY A 339 -2.90 -13.98 -20.28
C GLY A 339 -3.42 -12.62 -19.83
N ARG A 340 -4.41 -12.07 -20.55
CA ARG A 340 -5.05 -10.79 -20.28
C ARG A 340 -6.22 -10.94 -19.31
N ILE A 341 -6.50 -9.88 -18.55
CA ILE A 341 -7.74 -9.74 -17.78
C ILE A 341 -8.49 -8.53 -18.32
N LEU A 342 -9.73 -8.72 -18.79
CA LEU A 342 -10.56 -7.61 -19.27
C LEU A 342 -11.67 -7.30 -18.26
N LEU A 343 -11.84 -6.01 -17.97
CA LEU A 343 -12.97 -5.47 -17.20
C LEU A 343 -14.02 -4.95 -18.18
N TRP A 344 -15.28 -5.32 -17.97
CA TRP A 344 -16.40 -4.98 -18.84
C TRP A 344 -17.55 -4.34 -18.07
N ARG A 345 -18.01 -3.17 -18.55
CA ARG A 345 -19.25 -2.56 -18.09
C ARG A 345 -20.42 -3.35 -18.68
N ILE A 346 -21.39 -3.68 -17.83
CA ILE A 346 -22.64 -4.33 -18.22
C ILE A 346 -23.70 -3.26 -18.46
N ASP A 347 -24.12 -3.04 -19.72
CA ASP A 347 -25.17 -2.07 -20.04
C ASP A 347 -26.56 -2.69 -19.88
N ALA A 348 -27.20 -2.41 -18.74
CA ALA A 348 -28.55 -2.90 -18.44
C ALA A 348 -29.66 -2.36 -19.36
N ALA A 349 -29.44 -1.25 -20.07
CA ALA A 349 -30.36 -0.71 -21.06
C ALA A 349 -30.18 -1.41 -22.43
N GLN A 350 -28.94 -1.71 -22.82
CA GLN A 350 -28.61 -2.48 -24.03
C GLN A 350 -28.60 -4.00 -23.78
N ARG A 351 -29.67 -4.54 -23.19
CA ARG A 351 -29.83 -6.01 -22.99
C ARG A 351 -28.65 -6.70 -22.26
N GLY A 352 -27.96 -6.00 -21.35
CA GLY A 352 -26.83 -6.58 -20.62
C GLY A 352 -25.55 -6.69 -21.45
N SER A 353 -25.48 -6.03 -22.60
CA SER A 353 -24.30 -6.04 -23.47
C SER A 353 -23.06 -5.56 -22.74
N ILE A 354 -21.94 -6.23 -23.02
CA ILE A 354 -20.66 -5.95 -22.35
C ILE A 354 -19.78 -5.03 -23.22
N SER A 355 -19.23 -3.98 -22.61
CA SER A 355 -18.27 -3.06 -23.25
C SER A 355 -17.00 -2.95 -22.41
N ALA A 356 -15.83 -3.14 -23.03
CA ALA A 356 -14.55 -3.10 -22.33
C ALA A 356 -14.28 -1.73 -21.69
N ILE A 357 -13.87 -1.73 -20.42
CA ILE A 357 -13.46 -0.56 -19.63
C ILE A 357 -11.93 -0.42 -19.69
N CYS A 358 -11.22 -1.50 -19.39
CA CYS A 358 -9.77 -1.58 -19.44
C CYS A 358 -9.30 -3.04 -19.48
N THR A 359 -8.04 -3.23 -19.90
CA THR A 359 -7.32 -4.50 -19.80
C THR A 359 -6.24 -4.38 -18.72
N LEU A 360 -6.01 -5.45 -17.96
CA LEU A 360 -4.85 -5.62 -17.09
C LEU A 360 -3.89 -6.62 -17.76
N GLU A 361 -2.64 -6.21 -17.93
CA GLU A 361 -1.57 -6.96 -18.61
C GLU A 361 -0.26 -6.75 -17.84
N ASP A 362 0.55 -7.80 -17.68
CA ASP A 362 1.75 -7.78 -16.82
C ASP A 362 3.05 -7.51 -17.60
N GLY A 363 2.94 -7.10 -18.86
CA GLY A 363 4.07 -6.67 -19.69
C GLY A 363 4.97 -7.80 -20.22
N ARG A 364 4.56 -9.07 -20.12
CA ARG A 364 5.23 -10.19 -20.80
C ARG A 364 4.86 -10.21 -22.28
N GLU A 365 5.82 -10.52 -23.14
CA GLU A 365 5.59 -10.67 -24.59
C GLU A 365 4.81 -11.95 -24.91
N GLU A 366 5.00 -13.01 -24.12
CA GLU A 366 4.20 -14.24 -24.16
C GLU A 366 3.14 -14.22 -23.03
N GLY A 367 1.87 -14.12 -23.42
CA GLY A 367 0.74 -14.01 -22.49
C GLY A 367 0.34 -15.34 -21.85
N GLU A 368 0.79 -15.60 -20.62
CA GLU A 368 0.47 -16.82 -19.87
C GLU A 368 -0.96 -16.80 -19.31
N SER A 369 -1.75 -17.81 -19.67
CA SER A 369 -3.20 -17.87 -19.45
C SER A 369 -3.63 -17.66 -17.99
N ILE A 370 -4.67 -16.84 -17.81
CA ILE A 370 -5.34 -16.64 -16.53
C ILE A 370 -6.31 -17.80 -16.28
N LEU A 371 -5.99 -18.65 -15.31
CA LEU A 371 -6.72 -19.88 -15.01
C LEU A 371 -7.85 -19.68 -13.99
N SER A 372 -7.69 -18.72 -13.06
CA SER A 372 -8.68 -18.42 -12.03
C SER A 372 -8.63 -16.96 -11.58
N LEU A 373 -9.76 -16.46 -11.04
CA LEU A 373 -9.91 -15.10 -10.53
C LEU A 373 -10.62 -15.10 -9.16
N ALA A 374 -10.18 -14.23 -8.25
CA ALA A 374 -10.86 -13.92 -6.99
C ALA A 374 -10.61 -12.43 -6.62
N ARG A 375 -11.46 -11.81 -5.79
CA ARG A 375 -11.35 -10.37 -5.43
C ARG A 375 -11.67 -10.09 -3.97
N GLU A 376 -10.90 -9.21 -3.34
CA GLU A 376 -11.18 -8.64 -2.01
C GLU A 376 -10.87 -7.13 -2.04
N GLY A 377 -11.87 -6.28 -1.76
CA GLY A 377 -11.75 -4.83 -1.91
C GLY A 377 -11.38 -4.40 -3.34
N SER A 378 -10.36 -3.55 -3.46
CA SER A 378 -9.75 -3.16 -4.74
C SER A 378 -8.74 -4.17 -5.28
N PHE A 379 -8.39 -5.22 -4.54
CA PHE A 379 -7.42 -6.22 -5.00
C PHE A 379 -8.08 -7.35 -5.78
N LEU A 380 -7.59 -7.58 -7.00
CA LEU A 380 -7.95 -8.73 -7.83
C LEU A 380 -6.77 -9.71 -7.85
N TYR A 381 -7.06 -10.98 -7.60
CA TYR A 381 -6.10 -12.08 -7.58
C TYR A 381 -6.33 -12.95 -8.82
N SER A 382 -5.29 -13.22 -9.58
CA SER A 382 -5.38 -14.00 -10.82
C SER A 382 -4.36 -15.15 -10.82
N GLY A 383 -4.86 -16.39 -10.82
CA GLY A 383 -4.04 -17.60 -10.83
C GLY A 383 -3.61 -17.98 -12.25
N ARG A 384 -2.38 -18.46 -12.39
CA ARG A 384 -1.70 -18.79 -13.67
C ARG A 384 -1.04 -20.16 -13.63
N PHE A 385 -0.36 -20.52 -14.71
CA PHE A 385 0.50 -21.71 -14.78
C PHE A 385 1.65 -21.69 -13.76
N ASP A 386 2.24 -22.85 -13.49
CA ASP A 386 3.42 -23.03 -12.62
C ASP A 386 3.28 -22.40 -11.22
N GLY A 387 2.07 -22.29 -10.69
CA GLY A 387 1.82 -21.76 -9.34
C GLY A 387 1.90 -20.24 -9.22
N GLU A 388 1.96 -19.47 -10.30
CA GLU A 388 1.93 -18.00 -10.19
C GLU A 388 0.53 -17.48 -9.81
N VAL A 389 0.48 -16.55 -8.85
CA VAL A 389 -0.73 -15.80 -8.49
C VAL A 389 -0.40 -14.31 -8.49
N ASN A 390 -0.91 -13.59 -9.49
CA ASN A 390 -0.73 -12.15 -9.61
C ASN A 390 -1.77 -11.41 -8.76
N VAL A 391 -1.32 -10.39 -8.03
CA VAL A 391 -2.10 -9.48 -7.20
C VAL A 391 -2.15 -8.12 -7.90
N TRP A 392 -3.33 -7.75 -8.38
CA TRP A 392 -3.59 -6.48 -9.06
C TRP A 392 -4.29 -5.52 -8.12
N ASP A 393 -3.92 -4.24 -8.18
CA ASP A 393 -4.78 -3.17 -7.66
C ASP A 393 -5.64 -2.65 -8.81
N LEU A 394 -6.96 -2.80 -8.67
CA LEU A 394 -7.94 -2.36 -9.66
C LEU A 394 -8.03 -0.83 -9.77
N GLU A 395 -7.62 -0.09 -8.73
CA GLU A 395 -7.72 1.37 -8.71
C GLU A 395 -6.57 2.02 -9.48
N THR A 396 -5.32 1.64 -9.23
CA THR A 396 -4.18 2.06 -10.06
C THR A 396 -4.06 1.28 -11.37
N ARG A 397 -4.78 0.15 -11.50
CA ARG A 397 -4.73 -0.80 -12.63
C ARG A 397 -3.33 -1.41 -12.83
N GLN A 398 -2.55 -1.52 -11.76
CA GLN A 398 -1.16 -2.02 -11.79
C GLN A 398 -1.04 -3.40 -11.12
N LEU A 399 -0.08 -4.20 -11.61
CA LEU A 399 0.38 -5.40 -10.91
C LEU A 399 1.16 -4.99 -9.66
N VAL A 400 0.62 -5.30 -8.48
CA VAL A 400 1.24 -4.98 -7.18
C VAL A 400 2.29 -6.01 -6.80
N ARG A 401 2.03 -7.29 -7.09
CA ARG A 401 2.90 -8.42 -6.72
C ARG A 401 2.58 -9.67 -7.53
N SER A 402 3.60 -10.48 -7.82
CA SER A 402 3.45 -11.90 -8.17
C SER A 402 3.77 -12.76 -6.93
N LEU A 403 2.97 -13.79 -6.68
CA LEU A 403 3.17 -14.80 -5.64
C LEU A 403 3.48 -16.14 -6.29
N LYS A 404 4.31 -16.96 -5.63
CA LYS A 404 4.61 -18.33 -6.07
C LYS A 404 4.00 -19.36 -5.11
N ALA A 405 2.87 -19.92 -5.50
CA ALA A 405 2.30 -21.09 -4.87
C ALA A 405 3.07 -22.35 -5.28
N THR A 406 3.19 -23.33 -4.38
CA THR A 406 3.78 -24.65 -4.62
C THR A 406 2.75 -25.67 -5.12
N THR A 407 1.57 -25.19 -5.54
CA THR A 407 0.45 -25.98 -6.06
C THR A 407 0.63 -26.42 -7.52
N GLY A 408 1.62 -25.87 -8.22
CA GLY A 408 1.60 -25.81 -9.69
C GLY A 408 0.39 -25.01 -10.18
N ASP A 409 0.06 -25.14 -11.46
CA ASP A 409 -1.01 -24.43 -12.19
C ASP A 409 -2.25 -24.14 -11.31
N VAL A 410 -2.53 -22.85 -11.09
CA VAL A 410 -3.50 -22.37 -10.10
C VAL A 410 -4.90 -22.32 -10.70
N HIS A 411 -5.49 -23.51 -10.85
CA HIS A 411 -6.84 -23.69 -11.38
C HIS A 411 -7.94 -23.08 -10.50
N THR A 412 -7.69 -22.79 -9.22
CA THR A 412 -8.70 -22.14 -8.38
C THR A 412 -8.10 -21.23 -7.31
N LEU A 413 -8.78 -20.11 -7.07
CA LEU A 413 -8.55 -19.17 -5.98
C LEU A 413 -9.85 -19.00 -5.19
N SER A 414 -9.76 -18.90 -3.87
CA SER A 414 -10.86 -18.55 -2.96
C SER A 414 -10.38 -17.56 -1.91
N LEU A 415 -11.23 -16.61 -1.53
CA LEU A 415 -10.98 -15.65 -0.45
C LEU A 415 -12.02 -15.85 0.66
N GLY A 416 -11.59 -15.73 1.90
CA GLY A 416 -12.50 -15.81 3.04
C GLY A 416 -11.79 -15.63 4.38
N SER A 417 -12.39 -14.86 5.28
CA SER A 417 -11.82 -14.53 6.60
C SER A 417 -10.40 -13.92 6.54
N GLY A 418 -10.16 -13.02 5.58
CA GLY A 418 -8.89 -12.29 5.45
C GLY A 418 -7.70 -13.13 5.00
N VAL A 419 -7.95 -14.29 4.37
CA VAL A 419 -6.90 -15.17 3.83
C VAL A 419 -7.24 -15.64 2.41
N LEU A 420 -6.19 -15.76 1.59
CA LEU A 420 -6.27 -16.26 0.22
C LEU A 420 -5.93 -17.75 0.17
N TYR A 421 -6.77 -18.52 -0.49
CA TYR A 421 -6.57 -19.94 -0.78
C TYR A 421 -6.26 -20.13 -2.26
N ALA A 422 -5.13 -20.77 -2.58
CA ALA A 422 -4.75 -21.17 -3.93
C ALA A 422 -4.71 -22.69 -4.03
N GLY A 423 -5.42 -23.26 -5.01
CA GLY A 423 -5.48 -24.69 -5.28
C GLY A 423 -5.15 -24.99 -6.74
N GLY A 424 -4.51 -26.14 -6.98
CA GLY A 424 -3.99 -26.43 -8.32
C GLY A 424 -3.54 -27.86 -8.59
N LYS A 425 -2.62 -27.96 -9.56
CA LYS A 425 -2.14 -29.18 -10.20
C LYS A 425 -1.61 -30.29 -9.27
N THR A 426 -1.03 -29.95 -8.12
CA THR A 426 -0.43 -30.94 -7.21
C THR A 426 -1.43 -31.59 -6.24
N GLY A 427 -2.70 -31.16 -6.25
CA GLY A 427 -3.71 -31.57 -5.25
C GLY A 427 -3.52 -30.95 -3.88
N ALA A 428 -2.47 -30.14 -3.70
CA ALA A 428 -2.27 -29.31 -2.52
C ALA A 428 -3.09 -28.00 -2.62
N MET A 429 -3.56 -27.55 -1.46
CA MET A 429 -4.19 -26.26 -1.22
C MET A 429 -3.26 -25.44 -0.32
N GLN A 430 -2.99 -24.19 -0.71
CA GLN A 430 -2.07 -23.29 -0.02
C GLN A 430 -2.80 -22.05 0.48
N LYS A 431 -2.56 -21.69 1.75
CA LYS A 431 -3.21 -20.59 2.48
C LYS A 431 -2.21 -19.45 2.69
N PHE A 432 -2.55 -18.24 2.27
CA PHE A 432 -1.74 -17.03 2.45
C PHE A 432 -2.38 -16.05 3.44
N ASN A 433 -1.56 -15.29 4.17
CA ASN A 433 -2.01 -14.17 5.00
C ASN A 433 -2.17 -12.86 4.19
N GLU A 434 -2.65 -11.80 4.86
CA GLU A 434 -2.77 -10.43 4.32
C GLU A 434 -1.41 -9.80 3.90
N HIS A 435 -0.28 -10.36 4.31
CA HIS A 435 1.07 -9.96 3.87
C HIS A 435 1.58 -10.79 2.68
N TYR A 436 0.76 -11.73 2.21
CA TYR A 436 1.02 -12.71 1.15
C TYR A 436 2.12 -13.73 1.46
N GLU A 437 2.35 -14.00 2.74
CA GLU A 437 3.19 -15.08 3.24
C GLU A 437 2.36 -16.37 3.35
N THR A 438 2.99 -17.53 3.13
CA THR A 438 2.30 -18.82 3.28
C THR A 438 2.12 -19.18 4.74
N ILE A 439 0.87 -19.27 5.20
CA ILE A 439 0.50 -19.75 6.54
C ILE A 439 0.67 -21.28 6.59
N THR A 440 0.04 -21.99 5.65
CA THR A 440 0.02 -23.45 5.57
C THR A 440 -0.18 -23.94 4.14
N THR A 441 0.34 -25.12 3.84
CA THR A 441 -0.01 -25.91 2.65
C THR A 441 -0.46 -27.29 3.11
N PHE A 442 -1.57 -27.80 2.59
CA PHE A 442 -2.11 -29.12 2.94
C PHE A 442 -2.57 -29.87 1.69
N GLN A 443 -2.44 -31.21 1.70
CA GLN A 443 -2.98 -32.03 0.61
C GLN A 443 -4.50 -32.06 0.74
N ALA A 444 -5.22 -31.61 -0.29
CA ALA A 444 -6.67 -31.59 -0.31
C ALA A 444 -7.28 -32.68 -1.20
N HIS A 445 -6.56 -33.08 -2.25
CA HIS A 445 -6.99 -34.05 -3.26
C HIS A 445 -5.82 -34.96 -3.67
N ASP A 446 -6.12 -36.17 -4.14
CA ASP A 446 -5.12 -37.08 -4.73
C ASP A 446 -4.89 -36.80 -6.25
N GLY A 447 -5.53 -35.74 -6.76
CA GLY A 447 -5.40 -35.25 -8.13
C GLY A 447 -5.52 -33.71 -8.20
N LEU A 448 -5.74 -33.18 -9.40
CA LEU A 448 -5.89 -31.73 -9.63
C LEU A 448 -7.03 -31.16 -8.78
N ILE A 449 -6.80 -30.08 -8.04
CA ILE A 449 -7.91 -29.24 -7.54
C ILE A 449 -8.41 -28.42 -8.74
N LEU A 450 -9.71 -28.51 -9.06
CA LEU A 450 -10.31 -27.82 -10.19
C LEU A 450 -11.22 -26.66 -9.76
N ALA A 451 -11.81 -26.76 -8.57
CA ALA A 451 -12.69 -25.72 -8.03
C ALA A 451 -12.52 -25.60 -6.52
N SER A 452 -12.72 -24.40 -6.01
CA SER A 452 -12.83 -24.10 -4.59
C SER A 452 -13.89 -23.03 -4.36
N ALA A 453 -14.52 -23.05 -3.18
CA ALA A 453 -15.40 -21.99 -2.72
C ALA A 453 -15.32 -21.87 -1.20
N PHE A 454 -15.28 -20.65 -0.68
CA PHE A 454 -15.38 -20.37 0.75
C PHE A 454 -16.81 -19.97 1.11
N VAL A 455 -17.36 -20.52 2.21
CA VAL A 455 -18.73 -20.28 2.64
C VAL A 455 -18.84 -20.27 4.17
N ARG A 456 -19.70 -19.39 4.71
CA ARG A 456 -20.09 -19.43 6.13
C ARG A 456 -21.48 -20.05 6.26
N TYR A 457 -21.62 -21.10 7.06
CA TYR A 457 -22.88 -21.84 7.26
C TYR A 457 -23.02 -22.26 8.72
N ALA A 458 -24.17 -21.94 9.33
CA ALA A 458 -24.42 -22.15 10.77
C ALA A 458 -23.25 -21.64 11.63
N ASP A 459 -22.90 -20.37 11.41
CA ASP A 459 -21.77 -19.61 11.97
C ASP A 459 -20.36 -20.18 11.70
N LYS A 460 -20.22 -21.37 11.14
CA LYS A 460 -18.92 -21.99 10.81
C LYS A 460 -18.41 -21.56 9.44
N SER A 461 -17.13 -21.20 9.39
CA SER A 461 -16.37 -21.02 8.16
C SER A 461 -15.99 -22.38 7.56
N MET A 462 -16.30 -22.60 6.29
CA MET A 462 -15.94 -23.81 5.56
C MET A 462 -15.35 -23.48 4.19
N LEU A 463 -14.27 -24.16 3.84
CA LEU A 463 -13.74 -24.20 2.47
C LEU A 463 -14.22 -25.50 1.83
N VAL A 464 -14.76 -25.42 0.62
CA VAL A 464 -15.15 -26.58 -0.19
C VAL A 464 -14.17 -26.67 -1.35
N THR A 465 -13.62 -27.86 -1.61
CA THR A 465 -12.73 -28.13 -2.75
C THR A 465 -13.29 -29.27 -3.59
N GLY A 466 -13.15 -29.18 -4.92
CA GLY A 466 -13.53 -30.22 -5.86
C GLY A 466 -12.35 -30.57 -6.78
N GLY A 467 -12.09 -31.88 -6.94
CA GLY A 467 -10.91 -32.39 -7.63
C GLY A 467 -11.22 -33.40 -8.74
N ASN A 468 -10.24 -33.61 -9.64
CA ASN A 468 -10.36 -34.59 -10.71
C ASN A 468 -10.19 -36.06 -10.24
N ASP A 469 -9.93 -36.26 -8.95
CA ASP A 469 -10.02 -37.56 -8.25
C ASP A 469 -11.47 -38.04 -8.05
N ASN A 470 -12.46 -37.26 -8.50
CA ASN A 470 -13.91 -37.47 -8.37
C ASN A 470 -14.46 -37.23 -6.96
N THR A 471 -13.73 -36.50 -6.11
CA THR A 471 -14.16 -36.13 -4.76
C THR A 471 -14.50 -34.64 -4.66
N VAL A 472 -15.37 -34.33 -3.69
CA VAL A 472 -15.58 -32.98 -3.16
C VAL A 472 -15.33 -33.07 -1.66
N VAL A 473 -14.41 -32.26 -1.15
CA VAL A 473 -14.00 -32.27 0.26
C VAL A 473 -14.41 -30.96 0.92
N ILE A 474 -14.97 -31.06 2.13
CA ILE A 474 -15.45 -29.91 2.91
C ILE A 474 -14.56 -29.79 4.16
N TRP A 475 -13.85 -28.67 4.25
CA TRP A 475 -12.87 -28.37 5.29
C TRP A 475 -13.51 -27.40 6.29
N GLU A 476 -13.62 -27.80 7.56
CA GLU A 476 -14.03 -26.93 8.66
C GLU A 476 -12.85 -26.02 9.04
N VAL A 477 -12.89 -24.74 8.63
CA VAL A 477 -11.75 -23.83 8.76
C VAL A 477 -11.71 -23.22 10.17
N LYS A 478 -11.09 -23.96 11.09
CA LYS A 478 -10.87 -23.54 12.49
C LYS A 478 -9.76 -22.50 12.64
N ASP A 479 -8.88 -22.43 11.64
CA ASP A 479 -7.82 -21.43 11.53
C ASP A 479 -8.32 -20.13 10.87
N CYS A 480 -9.63 -19.95 10.74
CA CYS A 480 -10.22 -18.62 10.76
C CYS A 480 -10.16 -18.17 12.21
N ALA A 481 -9.36 -17.13 12.49
CA ALA A 481 -9.51 -16.43 13.75
C ALA A 481 -10.91 -15.82 13.78
N GLU A 482 -11.82 -16.41 14.57
CA GLU A 482 -12.84 -15.61 15.24
C GLU A 482 -12.09 -14.45 15.92
N PRO A 483 -12.43 -13.17 15.64
CA PRO A 483 -11.74 -12.04 16.24
C PRO A 483 -12.06 -12.02 17.73
N ASP A 484 -11.16 -12.63 18.52
CA ASP A 484 -11.43 -13.30 19.80
C ASP A 484 -12.55 -12.65 20.63
N ALA A 485 -13.76 -13.21 20.50
CA ALA A 485 -15.00 -12.67 21.03
C ALA A 485 -15.06 -12.63 22.57
N ALA A 486 -14.04 -13.18 23.25
CA ALA A 486 -13.87 -13.08 24.70
C ALA A 486 -13.24 -11.75 25.15
N THR A 487 -12.68 -10.93 24.24
CA THR A 487 -12.12 -9.62 24.58
C THR A 487 -12.82 -8.51 23.80
N ARG A 488 -13.38 -7.51 24.49
CA ARG A 488 -13.77 -6.25 23.85
C ARG A 488 -12.50 -5.50 23.42
N ARG A 489 -12.00 -5.76 22.20
CA ARG A 489 -10.93 -4.97 21.58
C ARG A 489 -11.31 -3.50 21.68
N SER A 490 -10.46 -2.70 22.32
CA SER A 490 -10.68 -1.27 22.40
C SER A 490 -10.16 -0.60 21.13
N ASN A 491 -10.66 0.59 20.83
CA ASN A 491 -10.14 1.41 19.73
C ASN A 491 -8.63 1.72 19.89
N ASN A 492 -8.08 1.61 21.10
CA ASN A 492 -6.63 1.75 21.32
C ASN A 492 -5.85 0.52 20.84
N ASP A 493 -6.42 -0.67 20.98
CA ASP A 493 -5.79 -1.92 20.53
C ASP A 493 -5.80 -1.96 19.00
N LEU A 494 -6.95 -1.65 18.39
CA LEU A 494 -7.10 -1.47 16.94
C LEU A 494 -6.13 -0.39 16.40
N MET A 495 -5.98 0.74 17.10
CA MET A 495 -5.03 1.80 16.70
C MET A 495 -3.57 1.34 16.73
N VAL A 496 -3.18 0.47 17.67
CA VAL A 496 -1.83 -0.12 17.74
C VAL A 496 -1.65 -1.22 16.69
N GLU A 497 -2.66 -2.03 16.42
CA GLU A 497 -2.73 -3.02 15.33
C GLU A 497 -2.54 -2.31 13.97
N SER A 498 -3.33 -1.27 13.70
CA SER A 498 -3.20 -0.42 12.50
C SER A 498 -1.86 0.32 12.39
N LEU A 499 -1.29 0.78 13.51
CA LEU A 499 0.04 1.43 13.54
C LEU A 499 1.16 0.42 13.28
N SER A 500 1.03 -0.82 13.76
CA SER A 500 1.98 -1.91 13.50
C SER A 500 2.05 -2.21 12.01
N GLN A 501 0.88 -2.35 11.38
CA GLN A 501 0.77 -2.53 9.93
C GLN A 501 1.31 -1.31 9.17
N PHE A 502 1.10 -0.08 9.65
CA PHE A 502 1.63 1.14 9.01
C PHE A 502 3.16 1.23 9.08
N VAL A 503 3.77 0.81 10.20
CA VAL A 503 5.23 0.79 10.41
C VAL A 503 5.91 -0.31 9.57
N SER A 504 5.22 -1.39 9.21
CA SER A 504 5.79 -2.45 8.35
C SER A 504 6.12 -2.00 6.93
N PHE A 505 5.44 -0.98 6.41
CA PHE A 505 5.77 -0.37 5.12
C PHE A 505 7.03 0.50 5.24
N ARG A 506 8.06 0.13 4.46
CA ARG A 506 9.36 0.82 4.41
C ARG A 506 9.26 2.10 3.58
N THR A 507 8.52 3.08 4.08
CA THR A 507 8.15 4.34 3.40
C THR A 507 9.32 5.33 3.29
N VAL A 508 10.48 4.92 2.79
CA VAL A 508 11.70 5.74 2.77
C VAL A 508 11.81 6.56 1.48
N SER A 509 11.37 7.82 1.52
CA SER A 509 11.31 8.75 0.37
C SER A 509 12.66 9.05 -0.29
N SER A 510 13.74 9.06 0.49
CA SER A 510 15.09 9.37 0.03
C SER A 510 15.77 8.26 -0.79
N LEU A 511 15.19 7.06 -0.85
CA LEU A 511 15.78 5.89 -1.50
C LEU A 511 14.84 5.27 -2.54
N PRO A 512 15.10 5.44 -3.87
CA PRO A 512 14.22 4.95 -4.93
C PRO A 512 13.86 3.46 -4.88
N LYS A 513 14.72 2.60 -4.27
CA LYS A 513 14.43 1.18 -4.01
C LYS A 513 13.14 0.95 -3.21
N TYR A 514 12.67 1.94 -2.46
CA TYR A 514 11.48 1.86 -1.62
C TYR A 514 10.25 2.61 -2.16
N ARG A 515 10.30 3.17 -3.39
CA ARG A 515 9.15 3.88 -4.00
C ARG A 515 7.86 3.05 -4.06
N ALA A 516 7.98 1.73 -4.26
CA ALA A 516 6.84 0.82 -4.19
C ALA A 516 6.26 0.71 -2.77
N ASP A 517 7.11 0.68 -1.74
CA ASP A 517 6.71 0.60 -0.34
C ASP A 517 6.12 1.93 0.18
N CYS A 518 6.64 3.07 -0.30
CA CYS A 518 6.00 4.38 -0.13
C CYS A 518 4.56 4.37 -0.67
N ARG A 519 4.35 3.88 -1.89
CA ARG A 519 3.00 3.75 -2.47
C ARG A 519 2.11 2.77 -1.70
N ARG A 520 2.61 1.59 -1.31
CA ARG A 520 1.85 0.62 -0.50
C ARG A 520 1.42 1.21 0.85
N GLY A 521 2.31 1.93 1.54
CA GLY A 521 1.99 2.62 2.79
C GLY A 521 0.93 3.71 2.63
N ALA A 522 0.97 4.47 1.52
CA ALA A 522 -0.01 5.50 1.20
C ALA A 522 -1.40 4.91 0.88
N SER A 523 -1.47 3.87 0.05
CA SER A 523 -2.72 3.16 -0.26
C SER A 523 -3.32 2.49 0.97
N TYR A 524 -2.49 1.90 1.84
CA TYR A 524 -2.92 1.37 3.14
C TYR A 524 -3.53 2.48 4.03
N LEU A 525 -2.83 3.60 4.20
CA LEU A 525 -3.33 4.74 4.98
C LEU A 525 -4.67 5.25 4.44
N ARG A 526 -4.81 5.35 3.11
CA ARG A 526 -6.09 5.71 2.47
C ARG A 526 -7.19 4.67 2.72
N SER A 527 -6.86 3.39 2.75
CA SER A 527 -7.82 2.32 3.08
C SER A 527 -8.30 2.42 4.53
N VAL A 528 -7.42 2.77 5.48
CA VAL A 528 -7.81 3.05 6.88
C VAL A 528 -8.82 4.20 6.94
N PHE A 529 -8.57 5.31 6.24
CA PHE A 529 -9.51 6.43 6.14
C PHE A 529 -10.86 6.02 5.52
N GLN A 530 -10.85 5.24 4.43
CA GLN A 530 -12.08 4.76 3.77
C GLN A 530 -12.91 3.84 4.67
N ASN A 531 -12.25 2.90 5.37
CA ASN A 531 -12.90 1.99 6.32
C ASN A 531 -13.57 2.73 7.49
N PHE A 532 -13.10 3.94 7.83
CA PHE A 532 -13.72 4.82 8.82
C PHE A 532 -14.74 5.81 8.25
N GLY A 533 -15.08 5.72 6.96
CA GLY A 533 -16.11 6.52 6.31
C GLY A 533 -15.69 7.92 5.86
N ALA A 534 -14.39 8.21 5.79
CA ALA A 534 -13.90 9.45 5.20
C ALA A 534 -13.98 9.40 3.66
N VAL A 535 -14.23 10.55 3.03
CA VAL A 535 -14.05 10.71 1.57
C VAL A 535 -12.56 10.88 1.30
N THR A 536 -11.97 10.09 0.38
CA THR A 536 -10.51 10.07 0.19
C THR A 536 -10.08 10.13 -1.26
N GLU A 537 -8.92 10.72 -1.51
CA GLU A 537 -8.29 10.79 -2.83
C GLU A 537 -6.76 10.69 -2.72
N MET A 538 -6.12 10.13 -3.75
CA MET A 538 -4.66 10.16 -3.91
C MET A 538 -4.29 11.35 -4.79
N ILE A 539 -3.79 12.44 -4.20
CA ILE A 539 -3.29 13.58 -4.96
C ILE A 539 -1.89 13.23 -5.48
N ASN A 540 -1.79 12.97 -6.78
CA ASN A 540 -0.52 12.63 -7.42
C ASN A 540 0.41 13.86 -7.50
N THR A 541 1.61 13.71 -6.94
CA THR A 541 2.79 14.52 -7.27
C THR A 541 3.46 13.91 -8.51
N SER A 542 3.99 14.73 -9.43
CA SER A 542 4.42 14.26 -10.76
C SER A 542 5.45 13.13 -10.71
N ASP A 543 6.58 13.37 -10.04
CA ASP A 543 7.74 12.47 -10.01
C ASP A 543 7.95 11.84 -8.64
N TYR A 544 7.11 12.15 -7.66
CA TYR A 544 7.33 11.88 -6.23
C TYR A 544 6.27 10.95 -5.62
N ASN A 545 6.27 10.81 -4.30
CA ASN A 545 5.25 10.09 -3.56
C ASN A 545 3.94 10.92 -3.43
N PRO A 546 2.76 10.30 -3.63
CA PRO A 546 1.48 11.02 -3.63
C PRO A 546 1.06 11.50 -2.23
N ILE A 547 0.23 12.54 -2.16
CA ILE A 547 -0.38 13.01 -0.91
C ILE A 547 -1.70 12.27 -0.70
N VAL A 548 -1.90 11.71 0.49
CA VAL A 548 -3.20 11.15 0.90
C VAL A 548 -4.10 12.28 1.38
N PHE A 549 -5.13 12.60 0.58
CA PHE A 549 -6.23 13.46 1.01
C PHE A 549 -7.33 12.60 1.63
N ALA A 550 -7.81 12.98 2.80
CA ALA A 550 -8.99 12.40 3.41
C ALA A 550 -9.85 13.45 4.11
N LYS A 551 -11.17 13.29 4.09
CA LYS A 551 -12.11 14.21 4.70
C LYS A 551 -13.22 13.48 5.45
N PHE A 552 -13.20 13.60 6.77
CA PHE A 552 -14.36 13.29 7.61
C PHE A 552 -15.32 14.48 7.55
N ARG A 553 -16.60 14.20 7.28
CA ARG A 553 -17.66 15.21 7.27
C ARG A 553 -18.29 15.29 8.66
N GLY A 554 -18.56 16.51 9.14
CA GLY A 554 -19.28 16.73 10.38
C GLY A 554 -20.74 16.27 10.32
N ASN A 555 -21.43 16.36 11.46
CA ASN A 555 -22.84 16.00 11.61
C ASN A 555 -23.73 16.77 10.61
N PRO A 556 -24.70 16.14 9.90
CA PRO A 556 -25.64 16.83 9.03
C PRO A 556 -26.34 18.06 9.66
N ALA A 557 -26.58 18.04 10.98
CA ALA A 557 -27.19 19.16 11.69
C ALA A 557 -26.36 20.46 11.67
N THR A 558 -25.03 20.38 11.57
CA THR A 558 -24.13 21.54 11.55
C THR A 558 -23.81 22.05 10.14
N ALA A 559 -24.36 21.42 9.09
CA ALA A 559 -23.94 21.60 7.69
C ALA A 559 -23.84 23.06 7.20
N ALA A 560 -24.72 23.95 7.67
CA ALA A 560 -24.76 25.36 7.26
C ALA A 560 -23.69 26.25 7.94
N SER A 561 -23.03 25.76 8.99
CA SER A 561 -22.08 26.54 9.80
C SER A 561 -20.82 25.74 10.16
N ARG A 562 -20.47 24.71 9.39
CA ARG A 562 -19.30 23.89 9.70
C ARG A 562 -18.00 24.66 9.49
N LYS A 563 -17.23 24.70 10.56
CA LYS A 563 -15.80 24.94 10.51
C LYS A 563 -15.06 23.77 9.87
N LYS A 564 -13.88 24.04 9.32
CA LYS A 564 -12.99 23.06 8.69
C LYS A 564 -11.62 23.10 9.35
N ILE A 565 -11.21 21.98 9.95
CA ILE A 565 -9.88 21.83 10.57
C ILE A 565 -9.03 20.97 9.64
N LEU A 566 -7.86 21.47 9.24
CA LEU A 566 -6.89 20.74 8.44
C LEU A 566 -5.82 20.13 9.37
N PHE A 567 -5.70 18.81 9.36
CA PHE A 567 -4.61 18.07 9.99
C PHE A 567 -3.53 17.75 8.95
N TYR A 568 -2.27 18.05 9.26
CA TYR A 568 -1.11 17.71 8.44
C TYR A 568 -0.16 16.75 9.16
N GLY A 569 0.45 15.86 8.38
CA GLY A 569 1.58 15.01 8.76
C GLY A 569 2.24 14.38 7.53
N HIS A 570 3.17 13.45 7.74
CA HIS A 570 3.80 12.69 6.65
C HIS A 570 3.91 11.20 6.97
N TYR A 571 3.81 10.37 5.93
CA TYR A 571 3.93 8.91 6.05
C TYR A 571 5.32 8.39 5.70
N ASP A 572 6.18 9.21 5.09
CA ASP A 572 7.58 8.86 4.83
C ASP A 572 8.48 9.06 6.04
N VAL A 573 9.60 8.34 6.03
CA VAL A 573 10.52 8.15 7.17
C VAL A 573 11.97 8.03 6.69
N ILE A 574 12.97 8.44 7.48
CA ILE A 574 14.37 8.18 7.10
C ILE A 574 14.68 6.68 7.05
N ALA A 575 15.73 6.34 6.30
CA ALA A 575 16.28 5.00 6.24
C ALA A 575 16.63 4.43 7.63
N ALA A 576 16.44 3.11 7.78
CA ALA A 576 16.88 2.32 8.92
C ALA A 576 17.31 0.93 8.43
N GLU A 577 18.48 0.47 8.87
CA GLU A 577 19.06 -0.81 8.44
C GLU A 577 19.66 -1.55 9.66
N ASN A 578 19.31 -2.82 9.85
CA ASN A 578 19.65 -3.58 11.07
C ASN A 578 20.92 -4.44 10.95
N GLU A 579 21.64 -4.37 9.81
CA GLU A 579 22.82 -5.20 9.53
C GLU A 579 23.92 -5.07 10.59
N GLN A 580 24.02 -3.88 11.20
CA GLN A 580 25.04 -3.52 12.19
C GLN A 580 24.58 -3.73 13.65
N ARG A 581 23.37 -4.30 13.88
CA ARG A 581 22.76 -4.51 15.21
C ARG A 581 22.70 -3.26 16.11
N LYS A 582 22.57 -2.08 15.51
CA LYS A 582 22.34 -0.81 16.23
C LYS A 582 20.93 -0.75 16.82
N TRP A 583 19.98 -1.42 16.18
CA TRP A 583 18.62 -1.60 16.67
C TRP A 583 18.51 -2.87 17.53
N LYS A 584 17.73 -2.79 18.61
CA LYS A 584 17.37 -3.92 19.47
C LYS A 584 16.39 -4.88 18.79
N HIS A 585 15.44 -4.30 18.04
CA HIS A 585 14.35 -4.96 17.32
C HIS A 585 14.48 -4.63 15.83
N ASP A 586 13.71 -5.27 14.95
CA ASP A 586 13.71 -4.85 13.54
C ASP A 586 13.01 -3.48 13.39
N PRO A 587 13.61 -2.49 12.69
CA PRO A 587 13.06 -1.14 12.60
C PRO A 587 11.67 -1.07 11.94
N PHE A 588 11.27 -2.06 11.15
CA PHE A 588 9.96 -2.10 10.48
C PHE A 588 9.04 -3.18 11.10
N THR A 589 9.32 -3.59 12.35
CA THR A 589 8.48 -4.52 13.12
C THR A 589 8.12 -3.87 14.47
N LEU A 590 6.92 -3.31 14.56
CA LEU A 590 6.49 -2.55 15.74
C LEU A 590 6.52 -3.41 17.01
N THR A 591 7.42 -3.09 17.94
CA THR A 591 7.70 -3.94 19.10
C THR A 591 7.42 -3.23 20.41
N GLY A 592 6.50 -3.77 21.23
CA GLY A 592 6.16 -3.22 22.53
C GLY A 592 7.11 -3.67 23.65
N GLU A 593 7.86 -2.75 24.25
CA GLU A 593 8.78 -3.02 25.36
C GLU A 593 8.77 -1.89 26.41
N GLY A 594 8.65 -2.22 27.70
CA GLY A 594 8.80 -1.26 28.80
C GLY A 594 7.78 -0.11 28.85
N GLY A 595 6.65 -0.23 28.15
CA GLY A 595 5.65 0.85 28.03
C GLY A 595 5.86 1.79 26.82
N TYR A 596 6.83 1.46 25.96
CA TYR A 596 7.10 2.11 24.69
C TYR A 596 6.79 1.16 23.52
N LEU A 597 6.45 1.72 22.37
CA LEU A 597 6.41 1.04 21.09
C LEU A 597 7.67 1.44 20.32
N TYR A 598 8.47 0.47 19.85
CA TYR A 598 9.70 0.71 19.08
C TYR A 598 9.47 0.42 17.59
N GLY A 599 9.98 1.28 16.71
CA GLY A 599 9.90 1.15 15.25
C GLY A 599 10.19 2.48 14.54
N ARG A 600 10.69 2.43 13.30
CA ARG A 600 10.96 3.63 12.49
C ARG A 600 9.65 4.30 12.08
N GLY A 601 9.55 5.58 12.40
CA GLY A 601 8.40 6.45 12.20
C GLY A 601 7.25 6.23 13.18
N VAL A 602 7.46 5.51 14.28
CA VAL A 602 6.43 5.34 15.32
C VAL A 602 6.15 6.67 16.05
N SER A 603 7.15 7.53 16.20
CA SER A 603 6.99 8.91 16.68
C SER A 603 6.94 9.90 15.52
N ASP A 604 7.62 9.58 14.41
CA ASP A 604 7.94 10.53 13.33
C ASP A 604 7.56 9.99 11.92
N ASN A 605 6.32 10.11 11.44
CA ASN A 605 5.16 10.75 12.06
C ASN A 605 3.92 9.81 12.13
N LYS A 606 4.09 8.50 11.91
CA LYS A 606 2.99 7.54 11.76
C LYS A 606 2.12 7.41 13.02
N GLY A 607 2.71 7.41 14.21
CA GLY A 607 1.96 7.35 15.48
C GLY A 607 1.02 8.54 15.69
N PRO A 608 1.52 9.79 15.62
CA PRO A 608 0.69 10.99 15.66
C PRO A 608 -0.45 11.01 14.64
N ILE A 609 -0.20 10.60 13.39
CA ILE A 609 -1.23 10.45 12.35
C ILE A 609 -2.31 9.46 12.79
N MET A 610 -1.94 8.25 13.21
CA MET A 610 -2.90 7.24 13.65
C MET A 610 -3.75 7.73 14.84
N ALA A 611 -3.16 8.48 15.77
CA ALA A 611 -3.88 9.11 16.88
C ALA A 611 -4.89 10.17 16.43
N ALA A 612 -4.58 10.98 15.41
CA ALA A 612 -5.53 11.96 14.86
C ALA A 612 -6.66 11.28 14.07
N ILE A 613 -6.35 10.25 13.27
CA ILE A 613 -7.34 9.47 12.52
C ILE A 613 -8.37 8.82 13.45
N TYR A 614 -7.90 8.10 14.48
CA TYR A 614 -8.79 7.43 15.42
C TYR A 614 -9.58 8.43 16.29
N ALA A 615 -9.06 9.64 16.52
CA ALA A 615 -9.82 10.71 17.20
C ALA A 615 -10.99 11.22 16.34
N ALA A 616 -10.76 11.48 15.05
CA ALA A 616 -11.80 11.91 14.12
C ALA A 616 -12.84 10.81 13.88
N HIS A 617 -12.40 9.56 13.68
CA HIS A 617 -13.29 8.39 13.55
C HIS A 617 -14.18 8.20 14.79
N GLU A 618 -13.62 8.31 16.01
CA GLU A 618 -14.42 8.19 17.23
C GLU A 618 -15.50 9.27 17.34
N LEU A 619 -15.21 10.53 17.00
CA LEU A 619 -16.22 11.59 17.02
C LEU A 619 -17.29 11.41 15.94
N ALA A 620 -16.91 10.94 14.75
CA ALA A 620 -17.86 10.66 13.67
C ALA A 620 -18.82 9.51 14.05
N ASN A 621 -18.30 8.44 14.66
CA ASN A 621 -19.10 7.32 15.17
C ASN A 621 -19.96 7.72 16.39
N GLU A 622 -19.45 8.60 17.25
CA GLU A 622 -20.22 9.24 18.34
C GLU A 622 -21.24 10.29 17.85
N GLN A 623 -21.35 10.51 16.52
CA GLN A 623 -22.16 11.57 15.89
C GLN A 623 -21.90 12.99 16.46
N SER A 624 -20.74 13.16 17.10
CA SER A 624 -20.34 14.30 17.93
C SER A 624 -19.22 15.13 17.27
N LEU A 625 -19.03 14.97 15.97
CA LEU A 625 -18.10 15.73 15.15
C LEU A 625 -18.84 16.91 14.51
N ASP A 626 -18.65 18.12 15.04
CA ASP A 626 -19.40 19.30 14.59
C ASP A 626 -18.80 19.96 13.33
N SER A 627 -17.48 19.87 13.14
CA SER A 627 -16.72 20.35 11.98
C SER A 627 -16.49 19.29 10.91
N ASP A 628 -16.11 19.72 9.70
CA ASP A 628 -15.39 18.84 8.78
C ASP A 628 -13.90 18.76 9.21
N ILE A 629 -13.30 17.56 9.22
CA ILE A 629 -11.85 17.38 9.44
C ILE A 629 -11.22 16.92 8.13
N ILE A 630 -10.26 17.69 7.63
CA ILE A 630 -9.47 17.41 6.43
C ILE A 630 -8.10 16.91 6.87
N PHE A 631 -7.57 15.90 6.19
CA PHE A 631 -6.22 15.37 6.38
C PHE A 631 -5.45 15.54 5.07
N LEU A 632 -4.26 16.12 5.15
CA LEU A 632 -3.23 16.10 4.09
C LEU A 632 -2.00 15.39 4.63
N ILE A 633 -1.80 14.13 4.24
CA ILE A 633 -0.62 13.37 4.66
C ILE A 633 0.30 13.17 3.47
N GLU A 634 1.49 13.78 3.49
CA GLU A 634 2.46 13.69 2.39
C GLU A 634 3.46 12.53 2.56
N GLY A 635 4.32 12.32 1.55
CA GLY A 635 5.29 11.22 1.51
C GLY A 635 6.68 11.65 1.04
N GLU A 636 7.05 12.91 1.23
CA GLU A 636 8.33 13.49 0.83
C GLU A 636 8.95 14.43 1.89
N GLU A 637 8.42 14.51 3.12
CA GLU A 637 8.85 15.50 4.13
C GLU A 637 10.33 15.31 4.48
N GLU A 638 10.72 14.05 4.75
CA GLU A 638 12.09 13.59 5.00
C GLU A 638 13.02 13.71 3.78
N SER A 639 12.49 14.20 2.65
CA SER A 639 13.20 14.54 1.42
C SER A 639 13.00 16.01 0.97
N GLY A 640 12.39 16.87 1.81
CA GLY A 640 12.14 18.29 1.54
C GLY A 640 10.79 18.62 0.91
N SER A 641 9.71 17.93 1.30
CA SER A 641 8.31 18.10 0.85
C SER A 641 8.14 18.30 -0.67
N ARG A 642 8.88 17.49 -1.45
CA ARG A 642 9.11 17.72 -2.89
C ARG A 642 7.83 17.65 -3.71
N GLY A 643 7.41 18.82 -4.22
CA GLY A 643 6.20 18.95 -5.02
C GLY A 643 4.90 19.08 -4.22
N PHE A 644 4.97 19.08 -2.88
CA PHE A 644 3.80 19.23 -2.00
C PHE A 644 3.01 20.50 -2.31
N GLU A 645 3.68 21.66 -2.32
CA GLU A 645 3.06 22.97 -2.55
C GLU A 645 2.27 23.01 -3.87
N LYS A 646 2.90 22.56 -4.96
CA LYS A 646 2.32 22.54 -6.31
C LYS A 646 1.11 21.61 -6.39
N ALA A 647 1.15 20.47 -5.71
CA ALA A 647 0.06 19.50 -5.68
C ALA A 647 -1.13 20.00 -4.84
N VAL A 648 -0.87 20.68 -3.72
CA VAL A 648 -1.89 21.34 -2.89
C VAL A 648 -2.54 22.49 -3.65
N GLN A 649 -1.74 23.36 -4.30
CA GLN A 649 -2.25 24.46 -5.14
C GLN A 649 -3.10 23.94 -6.30
N ALA A 650 -2.63 22.94 -7.04
CA ALA A 650 -3.36 22.35 -8.16
C ALA A 650 -4.68 21.67 -7.74
N ARG A 651 -4.85 21.31 -6.47
CA ARG A 651 -6.06 20.67 -5.92
C ARG A 651 -6.74 21.49 -4.83
N LYS A 652 -6.52 22.81 -4.79
CA LYS A 652 -7.12 23.70 -3.79
C LYS A 652 -8.66 23.62 -3.77
N ASP A 653 -9.29 23.43 -4.92
CA ASP A 653 -10.75 23.25 -5.05
C ASP A 653 -11.30 21.98 -4.36
N LEU A 654 -10.49 20.91 -4.24
CA LEU A 654 -10.86 19.69 -3.51
C LEU A 654 -10.85 19.91 -1.99
N ILE A 655 -9.84 20.65 -1.53
CA ILE A 655 -9.61 20.95 -0.12
C ILE A 655 -10.61 22.00 0.36
N GLY A 656 -10.80 23.05 -0.44
CA GLY A 656 -11.55 24.26 -0.13
C GLY A 656 -10.83 25.14 0.90
N ASP A 657 -11.52 26.17 1.38
CA ASP A 657 -11.07 27.01 2.50
C ASP A 657 -10.82 26.18 3.77
N VAL A 658 -10.05 26.71 4.71
CA VAL A 658 -9.72 26.09 6.01
C VAL A 658 -9.86 27.16 7.11
N ASP A 659 -10.37 26.81 8.29
CA ASP A 659 -10.46 27.75 9.42
C ASP A 659 -9.24 27.66 10.36
N TRP A 660 -8.69 26.45 10.55
CA TRP A 660 -7.54 26.19 11.41
C TRP A 660 -6.67 25.06 10.86
N ILE A 661 -5.36 25.16 11.05
CA ILE A 661 -4.39 24.11 10.69
C ILE A 661 -3.79 23.51 11.98
N LEU A 662 -3.73 22.20 12.08
CA LEU A 662 -3.16 21.45 13.19
C LEU A 662 -2.09 20.48 12.70
N LEU A 663 -0.90 20.56 13.30
CA LEU A 663 0.25 19.71 12.99
C LEU A 663 0.67 18.93 14.24
N ALA A 664 1.29 17.77 14.04
CA ALA A 664 1.66 16.89 15.14
C ALA A 664 3.01 16.18 14.96
N ASN A 665 4.01 16.85 14.36
CA ASN A 665 5.35 16.29 14.20
C ASN A 665 6.41 16.97 15.08
N SER A 666 6.39 16.71 16.39
CA SER A 666 7.52 17.03 17.28
C SER A 666 7.37 16.45 18.70
N TYR A 667 8.27 16.87 19.61
CA TYR A 667 8.61 16.21 20.87
C TYR A 667 8.62 17.21 22.03
N TRP A 668 8.40 16.71 23.24
CA TRP A 668 8.51 17.51 24.46
C TRP A 668 9.98 17.83 24.78
N LEU A 669 10.20 18.88 25.56
CA LEU A 669 11.53 19.32 25.98
C LEU A 669 12.17 18.42 27.05
N ASP A 670 11.35 17.65 27.79
CA ASP A 670 11.75 16.54 28.65
C ASP A 670 10.77 15.34 28.54
N ASP A 671 10.94 14.30 29.35
CA ASP A 671 10.08 13.10 29.33
C ASP A 671 8.84 13.21 30.24
N HIS A 672 8.54 14.40 30.79
CA HIS A 672 7.63 14.58 31.93
C HIS A 672 6.60 15.71 31.77
N VAL A 673 6.94 16.79 31.07
CA VAL A 673 6.13 18.02 30.97
C VAL A 673 5.62 18.20 29.53
N PRO A 674 4.29 18.19 29.30
CA PRO A 674 3.73 18.50 27.99
C PRO A 674 4.16 19.86 27.45
N CYS A 675 4.37 19.94 26.14
CA CYS A 675 4.74 21.18 25.45
C CYS A 675 3.73 21.51 24.34
N LEU A 676 3.71 22.78 23.93
CA LEU A 676 3.06 23.28 22.71
C LEU A 676 4.08 24.06 21.90
N THR A 677 4.22 23.74 20.62
CA THR A 677 5.22 24.39 19.76
C THR A 677 4.56 25.54 19.00
N TYR A 678 5.13 26.74 19.14
CA TYR A 678 4.63 27.96 18.48
C TYR A 678 5.62 28.58 17.49
N GLY A 679 6.80 27.98 17.29
CA GLY A 679 7.72 28.45 16.27
C GLY A 679 8.79 27.43 15.90
N LEU A 680 9.16 27.41 14.63
CA LEU A 680 10.17 26.54 14.02
C LEU A 680 11.19 27.39 13.26
N ARG A 681 12.43 26.89 13.17
CA ARG A 681 13.46 27.55 12.35
C ARG A 681 13.31 27.15 10.90
N GLY A 682 13.66 28.05 10.00
CA GLY A 682 13.86 27.69 8.59
C GLY A 682 15.24 27.08 8.38
N VAL A 683 15.49 26.54 7.20
CA VAL A 683 16.83 26.10 6.80
C VAL A 683 17.06 26.28 5.31
N ILE A 684 18.21 26.86 4.96
CA ILE A 684 18.79 26.80 3.61
C ILE A 684 19.96 25.84 3.68
N HIS A 685 20.01 24.84 2.80
CA HIS A 685 21.23 24.09 2.49
C HIS A 685 21.78 24.55 1.15
N ALA A 686 23.09 24.74 1.08
CA ALA A 686 23.75 25.17 -0.15
C ALA A 686 25.11 24.50 -0.33
N THR A 687 25.47 24.27 -1.59
CA THR A 687 26.77 23.79 -2.02
C THR A 687 27.50 24.89 -2.79
N VAL A 688 28.67 25.29 -2.29
CA VAL A 688 29.57 26.25 -2.93
C VAL A 688 30.72 25.48 -3.53
N GLN A 689 30.92 25.56 -4.85
CA GLN A 689 31.94 24.86 -5.61
C GLN A 689 32.80 25.87 -6.39
N ILE A 690 34.12 25.67 -6.39
CA ILE A 690 35.07 26.38 -7.24
C ILE A 690 35.83 25.34 -8.05
N GLU A 691 35.95 25.58 -9.36
CA GLU A 691 36.50 24.63 -10.32
C GLU A 691 37.49 25.29 -11.28
N SER A 692 38.64 24.64 -11.50
CA SER A 692 39.68 25.10 -12.41
C SER A 692 39.59 24.44 -13.77
N LYS A 693 40.16 25.13 -14.76
CA LYS A 693 40.38 24.62 -16.13
C LYS A 693 41.59 23.67 -16.22
N HIS A 694 42.43 23.63 -15.19
CA HIS A 694 43.55 22.69 -15.06
C HIS A 694 43.09 21.36 -14.45
N PRO A 695 43.75 20.22 -14.75
CA PRO A 695 43.52 18.96 -14.04
C PRO A 695 44.04 19.04 -12.59
N ASP A 696 43.92 17.96 -11.81
CA ASP A 696 44.60 17.88 -10.50
C ASP A 696 46.12 17.96 -10.72
N LEU A 697 46.80 18.92 -10.08
CA LEU A 697 48.23 19.22 -10.27
C LEU A 697 49.07 18.74 -9.08
N HIS A 698 50.39 18.65 -9.22
CA HIS A 698 51.29 18.23 -8.14
C HIS A 698 51.82 19.45 -7.38
N SER A 699 51.43 19.64 -6.12
CA SER A 699 51.66 20.90 -5.39
C SER A 699 53.14 21.27 -5.23
N GLY A 700 54.04 20.29 -5.17
CA GLY A 700 55.49 20.50 -5.12
C GLY A 700 56.18 20.80 -6.48
N VAL A 701 55.42 20.85 -7.58
CA VAL A 701 55.91 21.14 -8.94
C VAL A 701 55.18 22.34 -9.54
N ASP A 702 53.85 22.34 -9.45
CA ASP A 702 52.97 23.34 -10.07
C ASP A 702 52.56 24.47 -9.11
N GLY A 703 52.73 24.26 -7.80
CA GLY A 703 52.37 25.23 -6.75
C GLY A 703 53.19 26.51 -6.85
N SER A 704 52.50 27.63 -7.11
CA SER A 704 53.14 28.93 -7.32
C SER A 704 52.20 30.08 -6.94
N ALA A 705 52.76 31.22 -6.58
CA ALA A 705 51.99 32.42 -6.23
C ALA A 705 51.24 33.08 -7.41
N LEU A 706 51.30 32.49 -8.61
CA LEU A 706 50.60 32.93 -9.82
C LEU A 706 49.50 31.96 -10.27
N LEU A 707 49.30 30.86 -9.52
CA LEU A 707 48.25 29.88 -9.75
C LEU A 707 47.06 30.18 -8.82
N ASP A 708 45.85 30.17 -9.40
CA ASP A 708 44.61 30.31 -8.67
C ASP A 708 44.16 28.91 -8.24
N GLU A 709 44.26 28.58 -6.95
CA GLU A 709 44.03 27.21 -6.45
C GLU A 709 42.60 27.09 -5.89
N PRO A 710 41.72 26.23 -6.46
CA PRO A 710 40.30 26.17 -6.07
C PRO A 710 40.03 25.99 -4.57
N LEU A 711 40.85 25.21 -3.86
CA LEU A 711 40.70 25.01 -2.41
C LEU A 711 41.08 26.25 -1.60
N LYS A 712 42.14 26.97 -2.01
CA LYS A 712 42.58 28.24 -1.40
C LYS A 712 41.50 29.30 -1.60
N ASP A 713 41.02 29.45 -2.83
CA ASP A 713 39.99 30.41 -3.19
C ASP A 713 38.69 30.13 -2.42
N LEU A 714 38.31 28.85 -2.27
CA LEU A 714 37.13 28.44 -1.49
C LEU A 714 37.28 28.74 0.00
N VAL A 715 38.46 28.49 0.59
CA VAL A 715 38.74 28.83 2.00
C VAL A 715 38.74 30.35 2.21
N MET A 716 39.29 31.12 1.27
CA MET A 716 39.27 32.58 1.31
C MET A 716 37.84 33.11 1.23
N LEU A 717 37.04 32.65 0.25
CA LEU A 717 35.65 33.06 0.06
C LEU A 717 34.77 32.70 1.27
N LEU A 718 34.83 31.46 1.76
CA LEU A 718 34.02 31.03 2.91
C LEU A 718 34.44 31.73 4.22
N SER A 719 35.68 32.20 4.34
CA SER A 719 36.11 33.00 5.50
C SER A 719 35.40 34.34 5.60
N ARG A 720 34.85 34.86 4.50
CA ARG A 720 34.08 36.12 4.45
C ARG A 720 32.67 35.96 5.04
N LEU A 721 32.05 34.77 4.90
CA LEU A 721 30.69 34.51 5.39
C LEU A 721 30.53 34.70 6.91
N THR A 722 31.58 34.44 7.70
CA THR A 722 31.51 34.42 9.18
C THR A 722 32.59 35.27 9.82
N GLY A 723 32.18 36.32 10.53
CA GLY A 723 33.05 37.17 11.33
C GLY A 723 33.38 36.57 12.69
N ARG A 724 33.97 37.39 13.56
CA ARG A 724 34.32 37.00 14.94
C ARG A 724 33.11 36.45 15.69
N HIS A 725 33.33 35.41 16.48
CA HIS A 725 32.30 34.68 17.24
C HIS A 725 31.17 34.08 16.39
N GLY A 726 31.40 33.85 15.09
CA GLY A 726 30.46 33.16 14.20
C GLY A 726 29.35 34.06 13.63
N LYS A 727 29.39 35.38 13.85
CA LYS A 727 28.40 36.30 13.28
C LYS A 727 28.47 36.26 11.75
N VAL A 728 27.39 35.82 11.10
CA VAL A 728 27.18 35.91 9.64
C VAL A 728 27.44 37.35 9.15
N GLN A 729 28.12 37.54 8.02
CA GLN A 729 28.48 38.87 7.48
C GLN A 729 27.65 39.32 6.27
N ILE A 730 26.76 38.47 5.75
CA ILE A 730 25.85 38.80 4.64
C ILE A 730 25.10 40.12 4.97
N PRO A 731 25.12 41.14 4.08
CA PRO A 731 24.43 42.40 4.30
C PRO A 731 22.94 42.22 4.60
N GLY A 732 22.39 43.03 5.52
CA GLY A 732 20.97 42.99 5.92
C GLY A 732 20.50 41.74 6.69
N PHE A 733 21.36 40.73 6.88
CA PHE A 733 20.95 39.41 7.40
C PHE A 733 20.20 39.39 8.74
N TYR A 734 20.49 40.35 9.63
CA TYR A 734 19.84 40.45 10.95
C TYR A 734 18.69 41.46 11.00
N ASP A 735 18.56 42.31 9.97
CA ASP A 735 17.66 43.47 9.97
C ASP A 735 16.17 43.11 10.06
N PRO A 736 15.66 41.98 9.49
CA PRO A 736 14.27 41.59 9.66
C PRO A 736 13.99 40.83 10.97
N ILE A 737 15.02 40.42 11.73
CA ILE A 737 14.86 39.55 12.91
C ILE A 737 14.16 40.29 14.05
N LEU A 738 13.06 39.71 14.56
CA LEU A 738 12.26 40.31 15.62
C LEU A 738 13.02 40.44 16.97
N PRO A 739 12.89 41.58 17.67
CA PRO A 739 13.41 41.73 19.03
C PRO A 739 12.70 40.76 20.00
N LEU A 740 13.36 40.46 21.12
CA LEU A 740 12.73 39.71 22.22
C LEU A 740 11.64 40.57 22.86
N THR A 741 10.40 40.08 22.90
CA THR A 741 9.32 40.71 23.66
C THR A 741 9.36 40.27 25.13
N ASP A 742 8.77 41.06 26.02
CA ASP A 742 8.66 40.68 27.43
C ASP A 742 7.79 39.40 27.59
N ASP A 743 6.77 39.21 26.75
CA ASP A 743 5.95 37.99 26.72
C ASP A 743 6.78 36.75 26.32
N GLU A 744 7.57 36.82 25.23
CA GLU A 744 8.46 35.72 24.83
C GLU A 744 9.49 35.41 25.93
N LYS A 745 9.95 36.44 26.66
CA LYS A 745 10.86 36.30 27.80
C LYS A 745 10.21 35.65 29.02
N GLU A 746 8.92 35.90 29.30
CA GLU A 746 8.20 35.20 30.37
C GLU A 746 8.06 33.70 30.06
N LEU A 747 7.80 33.32 28.80
CA LEU A 747 7.79 31.90 28.39
C LEU A 747 9.14 31.21 28.65
N TYR A 748 10.25 31.83 28.28
CA TYR A 748 11.59 31.30 28.63
C TYR A 748 11.79 31.16 30.16
N THR A 749 11.24 32.09 30.94
CA THR A 749 11.32 32.08 32.41
C THR A 749 10.49 30.96 33.03
N GLU A 750 9.30 30.64 32.47
CA GLU A 750 8.52 29.48 32.90
C GLU A 750 9.21 28.15 32.55
N ILE A 751 9.82 28.05 31.36
CA ILE A 751 10.57 26.88 30.92
C ILE A 751 11.75 26.60 31.85
N THR A 752 12.65 27.56 32.10
CA THR A 752 13.85 27.31 32.91
C THR A 752 13.49 26.99 34.36
N LYS A 753 12.52 27.71 34.94
CA LYS A 753 11.95 27.44 36.28
C LYS A 753 11.34 26.03 36.38
N THR A 754 10.78 25.50 35.30
CA THR A 754 10.17 24.16 35.26
C THR A 754 11.22 23.07 35.06
N LEU A 755 12.17 23.27 34.15
CA LEU A 755 13.28 22.33 33.91
C LEU A 755 14.20 22.21 35.12
N LEU A 756 14.65 23.32 35.73
CA LEU A 756 15.53 23.31 36.90
C LEU A 756 14.88 22.69 38.14
N ARG A 757 13.55 22.76 38.24
CA ARG A 757 12.77 22.05 39.27
C ARG A 757 12.77 20.52 39.06
N SER A 758 12.84 20.06 37.81
CA SER A 758 12.90 18.64 37.46
C SER A 758 14.34 18.09 37.48
N ASN A 759 15.32 18.91 37.10
CA ASN A 759 16.74 18.59 37.09
C ASN A 759 17.59 19.84 37.44
N PRO A 760 18.01 19.99 38.72
CA PRO A 760 18.87 21.11 39.16
C PRO A 760 20.26 21.13 38.51
N ASP A 761 20.75 20.01 37.98
CA ASP A 761 22.09 19.91 37.38
C ASP A 761 22.20 20.61 36.01
N LEU A 762 21.11 21.22 35.51
CA LEU A 762 21.08 22.02 34.29
C LEU A 762 21.75 23.40 34.41
N GLY A 763 22.17 23.81 35.62
CA GLY A 763 22.96 25.02 35.85
C GLY A 763 22.13 26.27 36.19
N ASP A 764 22.55 27.43 35.68
CA ASP A 764 21.88 28.70 35.94
C ASP A 764 20.68 28.95 35.01
N ALA A 765 19.67 29.69 35.51
CA ALA A 765 18.44 29.96 34.79
C ALA A 765 18.61 30.93 33.62
N ASP A 766 19.46 31.97 33.75
CA ASP A 766 19.72 32.94 32.67
C ASP A 766 20.67 32.35 31.62
N GLU A 767 21.63 31.51 32.02
CA GLU A 767 22.47 30.76 31.08
C GLU A 767 21.66 29.72 30.29
N LEU A 768 20.75 28.99 30.94
CA LEU A 768 19.85 28.05 30.28
C LEU A 768 18.89 28.76 29.32
N ALA A 769 18.31 29.90 29.72
CA ALA A 769 17.45 30.71 28.86
C ALA A 769 18.21 31.18 27.60
N GLN A 770 19.42 31.72 27.75
CA GLN A 770 20.28 32.09 26.63
C GLN A 770 20.63 30.89 25.73
N SER A 771 20.87 29.70 26.30
CA SER A 771 21.13 28.48 25.53
C SER A 771 19.94 28.06 24.67
N LEU A 772 18.71 28.18 25.18
CA LEU A 772 17.49 27.94 24.42
C LEU A 772 17.25 29.04 23.36
N MET A 773 17.51 30.31 23.69
CA MET A 773 17.41 31.43 22.73
C MET A 773 18.33 31.23 21.51
N ARG A 774 19.61 30.89 21.73
CA ARG A 774 20.59 30.57 20.68
C ARG A 774 20.14 29.43 19.76
N ARG A 775 19.33 28.51 20.27
CA ARG A 775 18.84 27.34 19.52
C ARG A 775 17.52 27.59 18.78
N TRP A 776 16.71 28.56 19.20
CA TRP A 776 15.34 28.75 18.73
C TRP A 776 15.07 30.08 18.02
N ARG A 777 15.76 31.16 18.41
CA ARG A 777 15.50 32.55 17.95
C ARG A 777 16.73 33.32 17.45
N GLU A 778 17.90 32.69 17.42
CA GLU A 778 19.10 33.22 16.76
C GLU A 778 19.36 32.46 15.45
N ALA A 779 19.66 33.20 14.38
CA ALA A 779 20.04 32.65 13.08
C ALA A 779 21.53 32.28 13.05
N SER A 780 21.87 31.18 12.39
CA SER A 780 23.24 30.62 12.44
C SER A 780 23.67 29.98 11.13
N LEU A 781 24.90 30.25 10.68
CA LEU A 781 25.54 29.58 9.54
C LEU A 781 26.46 28.45 10.02
N THR A 782 26.49 27.32 9.31
CA THR A 782 27.37 26.18 9.59
C THR A 782 27.98 25.67 8.28
N ILE A 783 29.29 25.46 8.24
CA ILE A 783 30.00 24.77 7.16
C ILE A 783 30.18 23.31 7.61
N HIS A 784 29.61 22.36 6.88
CA HIS A 784 29.51 20.96 7.30
C HIS A 784 30.72 20.11 6.89
N ARG A 785 31.18 20.29 5.64
CA ARG A 785 32.28 19.52 5.06
C ARG A 785 32.88 20.25 3.87
N PHE A 786 34.16 19.95 3.63
CA PHE A 786 34.85 20.24 2.38
C PHE A 786 35.01 18.92 1.59
N GLN A 787 35.05 19.00 0.26
CA GLN A 787 35.39 17.89 -0.63
C GLN A 787 36.22 18.43 -1.79
N THR A 788 37.23 17.67 -2.22
CA THR A 788 38.11 18.03 -3.34
C THR A 788 38.11 16.93 -4.40
N SER A 789 38.59 17.25 -5.61
CA SER A 789 39.04 16.25 -6.57
C SER A 789 40.40 15.66 -6.19
N GLY A 790 40.83 14.62 -6.92
CA GLY A 790 42.04 13.86 -6.67
C GLY A 790 41.99 12.90 -5.47
N PRO A 791 43.06 12.12 -5.26
CA PRO A 791 43.21 11.25 -4.08
C PRO A 791 43.44 12.04 -2.77
N GLU A 792 43.17 11.43 -1.63
CA GLU A 792 43.28 12.06 -0.28
C GLU A 792 44.72 12.31 0.21
N ASN A 793 45.72 12.36 -0.67
CA ASN A 793 47.12 12.63 -0.31
C ASN A 793 47.46 14.13 -0.37
N SER A 794 48.25 14.59 0.61
CA SER A 794 48.54 16.02 0.85
C SER A 794 49.52 16.68 -0.14
N THR A 795 49.63 16.18 -1.37
CA THR A 795 50.61 16.64 -2.38
C THR A 795 49.97 17.02 -3.72
N ILE A 796 48.66 17.25 -3.74
CA ILE A 796 47.91 17.69 -4.92
C ILE A 796 47.39 19.12 -4.76
N ILE A 797 47.20 19.81 -5.88
CA ILE A 797 46.34 20.98 -6.01
C ILE A 797 45.07 20.48 -6.72
N PRO A 798 43.90 20.50 -6.06
CA PRO A 798 42.70 19.91 -6.62
C PRO A 798 42.08 20.84 -7.67
N ARG A 799 41.74 20.26 -8.83
CA ARG A 799 40.95 20.90 -9.90
C ARG A 799 39.61 21.43 -9.41
N LEU A 800 38.98 20.78 -8.44
CA LEU A 800 37.67 21.13 -7.92
C LEU A 800 37.73 21.11 -6.39
N ALA A 801 37.24 22.18 -5.77
CA ALA A 801 36.96 22.21 -4.34
C ALA A 801 35.49 22.62 -4.12
N LYS A 802 34.81 21.98 -3.18
CA LYS A 802 33.44 22.34 -2.80
C LYS A 802 33.20 22.20 -1.31
N ALA A 803 32.34 23.03 -0.76
CA ALA A 803 31.84 22.96 0.60
C ALA A 803 30.32 22.87 0.62
N ALA A 804 29.79 22.06 1.54
CA ALA A 804 28.37 22.06 1.87
C ALA A 804 28.16 22.89 3.14
N LEU A 805 27.24 23.87 3.10
CA LEU A 805 26.89 24.73 4.21
C LEU A 805 25.37 24.69 4.47
N SER A 806 24.96 25.17 5.64
CA SER A 806 23.57 25.53 5.88
C SER A 806 23.44 26.81 6.70
N ILE A 807 22.32 27.49 6.50
CA ILE A 807 21.88 28.62 7.30
C ILE A 807 20.58 28.21 7.99
N ARG A 808 20.52 28.29 9.32
CA ARG A 808 19.28 28.20 10.08
C ARG A 808 18.68 29.59 10.20
N LEU A 809 17.42 29.70 9.75
CA LEU A 809 16.66 30.94 9.69
C LEU A 809 15.71 31.07 10.88
N VAL A 810 15.34 32.30 11.20
CA VAL A 810 14.37 32.62 12.25
C VAL A 810 13.23 33.47 11.69
N PRO A 811 12.06 33.54 12.34
CA PRO A 811 10.89 34.25 11.82
C PRO A 811 11.18 35.68 11.35
N ASN A 812 10.46 36.09 10.31
CA ASN A 812 10.70 37.25 9.43
C ASN A 812 11.90 37.15 8.47
N GLN A 813 12.79 36.15 8.57
CA GLN A 813 13.73 35.84 7.46
C GLN A 813 13.03 34.93 6.43
N GLU A 814 12.41 35.52 5.41
CA GLU A 814 11.92 34.76 4.26
C GLU A 814 13.13 34.13 3.52
N ALA A 815 13.09 32.82 3.26
CA ALA A 815 14.28 32.05 2.91
C ALA A 815 14.74 32.28 1.46
N GLY A 816 13.85 32.74 0.57
CA GLY A 816 14.21 33.18 -0.78
C GLY A 816 15.17 34.37 -0.75
N ASP A 817 14.79 35.45 -0.05
CA ASP A 817 15.60 36.66 0.11
C ASP A 817 16.99 36.36 0.69
N VAL A 818 17.07 35.46 1.68
CA VAL A 818 18.35 35.07 2.29
C VAL A 818 19.18 34.17 1.37
N ALA A 819 18.55 33.33 0.53
CA ALA A 819 19.25 32.56 -0.49
C ALA A 819 19.81 33.46 -1.60
N GLU A 820 19.05 34.45 -2.07
CA GLU A 820 19.53 35.45 -3.04
C GLU A 820 20.65 36.32 -2.47
N ALA A 821 20.52 36.79 -1.21
CA ALA A 821 21.57 37.55 -0.52
C ALA A 821 22.86 36.75 -0.33
N LEU A 822 22.77 35.46 0.00
CA LEU A 822 23.91 34.53 0.03
C LEU A 822 24.57 34.40 -1.35
N ILE A 823 23.77 34.27 -2.42
CA ILE A 823 24.26 34.11 -3.79
C ILE A 823 24.94 35.39 -4.31
N SER A 824 24.40 36.58 -4.00
CA SER A 824 25.07 37.85 -4.35
C SER A 824 26.38 37.96 -3.59
N PHE A 825 26.34 37.90 -2.26
CA PHE A 825 27.53 38.08 -1.40
C PHE A 825 28.69 37.16 -1.79
N LEU A 826 28.41 35.90 -2.12
CA LEU A 826 29.44 34.94 -2.57
C LEU A 826 29.97 35.19 -3.98
N LYS A 827 29.22 35.86 -4.87
CA LYS A 827 29.74 36.33 -6.17
C LYS A 827 30.57 37.59 -5.99
N ASP A 828 30.04 38.56 -5.27
CA ASP A 828 30.65 39.87 -5.02
C ASP A 828 32.04 39.69 -4.34
N GLU A 829 32.13 38.87 -3.29
CA GLU A 829 33.38 38.53 -2.59
C GLU A 829 34.31 37.58 -3.39
N PHE A 830 33.83 36.93 -4.47
CA PHE A 830 34.66 36.13 -5.36
C PHE A 830 35.23 36.95 -6.52
N GLU A 831 34.48 37.94 -7.03
CA GLU A 831 35.01 38.94 -7.97
C GLU A 831 36.13 39.77 -7.32
N GLU A 832 36.07 40.04 -6.01
CA GLU A 832 37.21 40.63 -5.25
C GLU A 832 38.49 39.77 -5.23
N LEU A 833 38.43 38.47 -5.55
CA LEU A 833 39.61 37.58 -5.54
C LEU A 833 40.44 37.63 -6.85
N ASP A 834 39.91 38.20 -7.94
CA ASP A 834 40.53 38.20 -9.29
C ASP A 834 40.97 36.79 -9.78
N SER A 835 40.25 35.75 -9.34
CA SER A 835 40.55 34.35 -9.65
C SER A 835 40.05 33.94 -11.05
N LYS A 836 40.84 33.13 -11.76
CA LYS A 836 40.47 32.58 -13.08
C LYS A 836 39.64 31.29 -13.00
N ASN A 837 39.37 30.82 -11.78
CA ASN A 837 38.53 29.65 -11.52
C ASN A 837 37.03 30.00 -11.67
N GLU A 838 36.18 28.98 -11.82
CA GLU A 838 34.74 29.13 -11.99
C GLU A 838 34.01 28.86 -10.67
N LEU A 839 33.27 29.85 -10.17
CA LEU A 839 32.41 29.72 -8.99
C LEU A 839 31.01 29.24 -9.39
N LYS A 840 30.55 28.16 -8.75
CA LYS A 840 29.19 27.64 -8.83
C LYS A 840 28.56 27.55 -7.44
N ILE A 841 27.42 28.20 -7.25
CA ILE A 841 26.62 28.12 -6.03
C ILE A 841 25.32 27.38 -6.38
N THR A 842 24.93 26.42 -5.55
CA THR A 842 23.67 25.67 -5.68
C THR A 842 22.92 25.73 -4.35
N ILE A 843 21.62 26.03 -4.39
CA ILE A 843 20.73 25.84 -3.23
C ILE A 843 20.18 24.41 -3.33
N ASP A 844 20.51 23.58 -2.35
CA ASP A 844 20.19 22.15 -2.35
C ASP A 844 18.83 21.86 -1.70
N HIS A 845 18.41 22.69 -0.74
CA HIS A 845 17.12 22.61 -0.04
C HIS A 845 16.79 23.95 0.64
N GLN A 846 15.51 24.31 0.71
CA GLN A 846 14.99 25.50 1.38
C GLN A 846 13.73 25.14 2.19
N ALA A 847 13.63 25.63 3.42
CA ALA A 847 12.42 25.61 4.23
C ALA A 847 12.28 26.93 4.99
N GLU A 848 11.08 27.50 4.97
CA GLU A 848 10.76 28.77 5.63
C GLU A 848 10.72 28.63 7.17
N PRO A 849 11.08 29.68 7.94
CA PRO A 849 10.80 29.73 9.37
C PRO A 849 9.30 29.94 9.64
N TRP A 850 8.84 29.48 10.80
CA TRP A 850 7.44 29.63 11.24
C TRP A 850 7.34 30.22 12.64
N LEU A 851 6.29 31.01 12.86
CA LEU A 851 5.91 31.58 14.16
C LEU A 851 4.39 31.72 14.18
N GLY A 852 3.72 30.86 14.94
CA GLY A 852 2.29 30.92 15.18
C GLY A 852 1.96 31.90 16.32
N ASP A 853 0.77 32.51 16.23
CA ASP A 853 0.20 33.31 17.32
C ASP A 853 -0.26 32.38 18.46
N PHE A 854 0.58 32.22 19.47
CA PHE A 854 0.29 31.39 20.64
C PHE A 854 -0.88 31.90 21.51
N SER A 855 -1.37 33.12 21.28
CA SER A 855 -2.52 33.70 21.98
C SER A 855 -3.87 33.28 21.39
N ASN A 856 -3.89 32.68 20.20
CA ASN A 856 -5.11 32.36 19.46
C ASN A 856 -5.96 31.22 20.08
N GLU A 857 -7.19 31.05 19.59
CA GLU A 857 -8.13 30.07 20.14
C GLU A 857 -7.74 28.59 19.90
N ILE A 858 -6.98 28.26 18.85
CA ILE A 858 -6.51 26.87 18.67
C ILE A 858 -5.43 26.53 19.70
N PHE A 859 -4.50 27.44 20.01
CA PHE A 859 -3.57 27.26 21.13
C PHE A 859 -4.28 27.23 22.49
N GLN A 860 -5.26 28.10 22.74
CA GLN A 860 -6.06 28.06 23.97
C GLN A 860 -6.92 26.79 24.10
N THR A 861 -7.37 26.20 22.99
CA THR A 861 -8.11 24.93 22.98
C THR A 861 -7.17 23.74 23.22
N LEU A 862 -5.97 23.76 22.62
CA LEU A 862 -4.91 22.78 22.85
C LEU A 862 -4.42 22.79 24.30
N GLU A 863 -4.20 23.97 24.91
CA GLU A 863 -3.86 24.08 26.33
C GLU A 863 -4.90 23.38 27.21
N ARG A 864 -6.18 23.73 27.02
CA ARG A 864 -7.30 23.15 27.79
C ARG A 864 -7.38 21.64 27.62
N ALA A 865 -7.20 21.12 26.41
CA ALA A 865 -7.21 19.68 26.12
C ALA A 865 -6.01 18.94 26.73
N ILE A 866 -4.81 19.53 26.70
CA ILE A 866 -3.64 18.98 27.40
C ILE A 866 -3.88 18.94 28.91
N MET A 867 -4.38 20.02 29.50
CA MET A 867 -4.68 20.09 30.94
C MET A 867 -5.80 19.12 31.36
N SER A 868 -6.79 18.88 30.51
CA SER A 868 -7.81 17.83 30.71
C SER A 868 -7.20 16.43 30.76
N VAL A 869 -6.35 16.10 29.78
CA VAL A 869 -5.83 14.75 29.55
C VAL A 869 -4.67 14.37 30.47
N TRP A 870 -3.77 15.33 30.77
CA TRP A 870 -2.57 15.12 31.59
C TRP A 870 -2.68 15.67 33.02
N GLY A 871 -3.69 16.49 33.31
CA GLY A 871 -3.91 17.05 34.64
C GLY A 871 -4.31 16.02 35.71
N PRO A 872 -4.15 16.35 37.00
CA PRO A 872 -4.59 15.49 38.10
C PRO A 872 -6.12 15.35 38.09
N ARG A 873 -6.61 14.16 37.74
CA ARG A 873 -8.06 13.85 37.70
C ARG A 873 -8.71 13.99 39.07
N LEU A 874 -9.41 15.11 39.26
CA LEU A 874 -10.28 15.31 40.42
C LEU A 874 -11.40 14.25 40.43
N GLY A 875 -11.39 13.37 41.43
CA GLY A 875 -12.56 12.57 41.82
C GLY A 875 -12.54 11.06 41.52
N GLN A 876 -11.63 10.51 40.71
CA GLN A 876 -11.54 9.05 40.53
C GLN A 876 -10.87 8.38 41.74
N ARG A 877 -11.70 8.01 42.72
CA ARG A 877 -11.36 7.14 43.85
C ARG A 877 -10.74 5.84 43.31
N ARG A 878 -9.61 5.40 43.89
CA ARG A 878 -9.00 4.10 43.53
C ARG A 878 -9.99 2.96 43.81
N GLU A 879 -10.62 2.44 42.77
CA GLU A 879 -11.17 1.08 42.80
C GLU A 879 -10.00 0.11 42.74
N SER A 880 -9.63 -0.40 43.92
CA SER A 880 -8.66 -1.48 44.02
C SER A 880 -9.24 -2.74 43.38
N MET A 881 -8.66 -3.18 42.25
CA MET A 881 -8.95 -4.52 41.73
C MET A 881 -8.67 -5.54 42.83
N SER A 882 -9.72 -6.20 43.32
CA SER A 882 -9.61 -7.17 44.40
C SER A 882 -8.87 -8.40 43.91
N ALA A 883 -7.72 -8.71 44.51
CA ALA A 883 -6.99 -9.93 44.24
C ALA A 883 -7.81 -11.14 44.74
N ALA A 884 -8.64 -11.70 43.84
CA ALA A 884 -9.38 -12.92 44.09
C ALA A 884 -8.42 -14.10 44.21
N LYS A 885 -8.51 -14.85 45.31
CA LYS A 885 -7.67 -16.02 45.54
C LYS A 885 -8.11 -17.19 44.66
N ALA A 886 -7.14 -17.80 43.96
CA ALA A 886 -7.17 -19.22 43.62
C ALA A 886 -5.78 -19.79 43.97
N SER A 887 -5.76 -20.93 44.66
CA SER A 887 -4.55 -21.57 45.19
C SER A 887 -4.33 -22.94 44.57
N ASP A 888 -3.07 -23.32 44.45
CA ASP A 888 -2.53 -24.69 44.38
C ASP A 888 -3.21 -25.71 43.45
N TYR A 889 -2.47 -26.21 42.45
CA TYR A 889 -2.23 -27.65 42.35
C TYR A 889 -0.95 -27.98 41.55
N PHE A 890 -0.29 -29.06 41.96
CA PHE A 890 0.87 -29.74 41.35
C PHE A 890 2.21 -28.99 41.24
N SER A 891 2.99 -29.16 42.30
CA SER A 891 4.46 -29.28 42.25
C SER A 891 4.89 -30.73 41.89
N ALA A 892 6.20 -30.95 41.74
CA ALA A 892 6.94 -32.21 41.55
C ALA A 892 7.12 -32.71 40.09
N GLN A 893 8.28 -33.27 39.68
CA GLN A 893 9.60 -33.37 40.35
C GLN A 893 10.70 -33.72 39.34
N SER A 894 11.91 -33.18 39.49
CA SER A 894 13.18 -33.92 39.38
C SER A 894 14.35 -33.12 39.97
N LYS A 895 15.40 -33.81 40.41
CA LYS A 895 16.67 -33.25 40.93
C LYS A 895 17.85 -34.02 40.33
N ASN A 896 18.98 -33.32 40.18
CA ASN A 896 20.40 -33.75 40.24
C ASN A 896 21.23 -32.75 39.40
N GLY A 897 22.42 -32.28 39.78
CA GLY A 897 23.15 -32.41 41.05
C GLY A 897 24.65 -32.08 40.86
N GLU A 898 25.23 -31.21 41.73
CA GLU A 898 26.68 -30.94 41.88
C GLU A 898 27.37 -30.21 40.67
N ASP A 899 28.44 -29.40 40.78
CA ASP A 899 29.24 -28.90 41.93
C ASP A 899 29.90 -27.52 41.64
N SER A 900 30.21 -26.71 42.68
CA SER A 900 31.20 -25.60 42.74
C SER A 900 31.04 -24.35 41.81
N SER A 901 31.61 -23.15 42.06
CA SER A 901 31.94 -22.43 43.32
C SER A 901 32.17 -20.90 43.09
N VAL A 902 31.82 -20.07 44.09
CA VAL A 902 32.29 -18.68 44.40
C VAL A 902 32.26 -17.55 43.33
N GLY A 903 31.55 -16.45 43.64
CA GLY A 903 31.74 -15.11 43.03
C GLY A 903 30.58 -14.12 43.30
N PRO A 904 30.78 -12.92 43.87
CA PRO A 904 29.68 -12.03 44.28
C PRO A 904 29.12 -11.14 43.15
N VAL A 905 27.82 -10.80 43.25
CA VAL A 905 27.08 -9.99 42.26
C VAL A 905 27.48 -8.52 42.33
N ALA A 906 28.07 -8.01 41.25
CA ALA A 906 28.22 -6.57 41.03
C ALA A 906 26.95 -5.98 40.38
N ARG A 907 26.39 -4.91 40.98
CA ARG A 907 25.39 -4.07 40.32
C ARG A 907 26.03 -3.40 39.10
N LYS A 908 25.51 -3.63 37.89
CA LYS A 908 25.88 -2.80 36.73
C LYS A 908 25.18 -1.44 36.80
N PRO A 909 25.85 -0.34 36.43
CA PRO A 909 25.26 0.99 36.47
C PRO A 909 24.22 1.19 35.35
N SER A 910 23.32 2.15 35.54
CA SER A 910 22.48 2.71 34.49
C SER A 910 23.34 3.36 33.41
N VAL A 911 23.03 3.08 32.14
CA VAL A 911 23.68 3.73 30.98
C VAL A 911 23.27 5.21 30.93
N PRO A 912 24.20 6.16 30.72
CA PRO A 912 23.86 7.59 30.64
C PRO A 912 23.00 7.90 29.40
N ALA A 913 22.10 8.88 29.53
CA ALA A 913 21.21 9.29 28.45
C ALA A 913 21.93 10.18 27.44
N THR A 914 22.09 9.70 26.21
CA THR A 914 22.63 10.49 25.08
C THR A 914 21.51 11.25 24.37
N SER A 915 21.15 12.43 24.89
CA SER A 915 20.32 13.40 24.18
C SER A 915 21.18 14.56 23.68
N ASN A 916 21.28 14.76 22.36
CA ASN A 916 22.08 15.82 21.73
C ASN A 916 21.43 17.22 21.84
N ILE A 917 20.79 17.50 22.98
CA ILE A 917 20.06 18.73 23.28
C ILE A 917 20.87 19.67 24.18
N LEU A 918 21.79 19.15 25.01
CA LEU A 918 22.75 19.91 25.82
C LEU A 918 24.07 19.13 25.98
N ALA A 919 25.14 19.54 25.29
CA ALA A 919 26.50 19.03 25.52
C ALA A 919 27.58 19.98 24.95
N ASN A 920 28.33 20.68 25.83
CA ASN A 920 29.77 21.00 25.66
C ASN A 920 30.32 21.87 26.80
N SER A 921 31.15 21.27 27.67
CA SER A 921 32.20 21.96 28.44
C SER A 921 33.23 20.92 28.90
N SER A 922 34.53 21.22 28.79
CA SER A 922 35.61 20.24 28.98
C SER A 922 36.28 20.29 30.37
N ASP A 923 36.81 19.14 30.77
CA ASP A 923 37.78 18.88 31.87
C ASP A 923 38.88 19.97 32.02
N PRO A 924 39.47 20.20 33.23
CA PRO A 924 40.44 19.22 33.74
C PRO A 924 40.62 19.03 35.28
N ALA A 925 40.88 17.77 35.64
CA ALA A 925 41.93 17.28 36.59
C ALA A 925 41.67 17.18 38.12
N LEU A 926 42.53 16.36 38.77
CA LEU A 926 42.35 15.76 40.11
C LEU A 926 42.96 16.57 41.28
N SER A 927 42.26 16.59 42.42
CA SER A 927 42.83 16.43 43.80
C SER A 927 41.68 16.09 44.78
N SER A 928 41.58 14.87 45.31
CA SER A 928 42.23 14.31 46.52
C SER A 928 41.57 14.66 47.88
N THR A 929 40.90 13.66 48.46
CA THR A 929 40.73 13.38 49.91
C THR A 929 40.18 14.45 50.85
N ALA A 930 38.97 14.24 51.41
CA ALA A 930 38.75 13.87 52.82
C ALA A 930 37.28 14.11 53.29
N ASP A 931 36.66 13.08 53.87
CA ASP A 931 35.53 13.20 54.82
C ASP A 931 36.16 13.30 56.23
N PRO A 932 35.58 14.01 57.23
CA PRO A 932 34.55 13.34 58.04
C PRO A 932 33.47 14.25 58.67
N SER A 933 32.21 13.91 58.37
CA SER A 933 31.15 13.66 59.37
C SER A 933 30.43 14.79 60.16
N SER A 934 29.16 14.50 60.46
CA SER A 934 28.30 15.05 61.53
C SER A 934 27.73 16.46 61.38
N GLY A 935 26.42 16.61 61.60
CA GLY A 935 25.71 17.88 61.45
C GLY A 935 24.19 17.75 61.34
N ALA A 936 23.55 16.86 62.12
CA ALA A 936 22.11 16.67 62.04
C ALA A 936 21.35 17.88 62.63
N SER A 937 20.57 18.57 61.79
CA SER A 937 19.56 19.54 62.24
C SER A 937 18.35 19.50 61.31
N THR A 938 17.16 19.44 61.90
CA THR A 938 15.87 19.48 61.22
C THR A 938 15.31 20.89 61.24
N PRO A 939 14.76 21.33 60.11
CA PRO A 939 13.42 21.89 60.08
C PRO A 939 12.59 21.14 59.02
N ASP A 940 11.27 21.17 58.99
CA ASP A 940 10.16 21.45 59.91
C ASP A 940 8.89 21.13 59.05
N GLU A 941 7.67 21.38 59.52
CA GLU A 941 6.49 20.72 58.95
C GLU A 941 6.14 21.08 57.49
N THR A 942 5.63 20.07 56.77
CA THR A 942 5.36 20.13 55.32
C THR A 942 4.15 20.99 54.97
N GLU A 943 4.35 22.09 54.24
CA GLU A 943 3.29 22.67 53.42
C GLU A 943 2.90 21.66 52.32
N LYS A 944 1.70 21.09 52.44
CA LYS A 944 1.09 20.29 51.37
C LYS A 944 0.43 21.22 50.36
N GLU A 945 1.24 21.86 49.53
CA GLU A 945 0.72 22.49 48.31
C GLU A 945 -0.10 21.46 47.51
N SER A 946 -1.36 21.81 47.23
CA SER A 946 -2.20 21.03 46.33
C SER A 946 -1.57 21.05 44.93
N ILE A 947 -1.30 19.88 44.35
CA ILE A 947 -0.80 19.79 42.97
C ILE A 947 -1.89 20.31 42.02
N ALA A 948 -1.79 21.58 41.67
CA ALA A 948 -2.60 22.20 40.63
C ALA A 948 -2.28 21.56 39.26
N PRO A 949 -3.23 21.53 38.32
CA PRO A 949 -2.93 21.19 36.93
C PRO A 949 -1.88 22.16 36.39
N ARG A 950 -0.72 21.63 35.98
CA ARG A 950 0.32 22.42 35.32
C ARG A 950 -0.13 22.71 33.88
N LYS A 951 0.11 23.93 33.41
CA LYS A 951 0.02 24.30 31.99
C LYS A 951 1.08 23.52 31.17
N PRO A 952 0.87 23.32 29.87
CA PRO A 952 1.96 22.95 28.96
C PRO A 952 2.96 24.09 28.84
N LEU A 953 4.22 23.76 28.59
CA LEU A 953 5.23 24.76 28.23
C LEU A 953 5.08 25.18 26.77
N TYR A 954 4.93 26.47 26.51
CA TYR A 954 4.97 27.03 25.16
C TYR A 954 6.43 27.13 24.70
N ILE A 955 6.83 26.30 23.74
CA ILE A 955 8.21 26.19 23.25
C ILE A 955 8.33 26.62 21.79
N ARG A 956 9.56 26.93 21.39
CA ARG A 956 9.98 26.96 19.99
C ARG A 956 10.90 25.76 19.76
N GLU A 957 11.16 25.42 18.51
CA GLU A 957 12.01 24.27 18.18
C GLU A 957 13.11 24.58 17.18
N GLY A 958 14.19 23.80 17.28
CA GLY A 958 15.37 23.95 16.43
C GLY A 958 15.24 23.27 15.05
N GLY A 959 14.20 22.45 14.87
CA GLY A 959 13.85 21.78 13.61
C GLY A 959 13.17 22.71 12.60
N SER A 960 12.74 22.12 11.49
CA SER A 960 12.10 22.77 10.34
C SER A 960 11.08 21.81 9.76
N ILE A 961 9.86 22.27 9.48
CA ILE A 961 8.83 21.53 8.73
C ILE A 961 8.46 22.45 7.56
N PRO A 962 8.78 22.12 6.29
CA PRO A 962 8.62 23.07 5.18
C PRO A 962 7.13 23.48 5.00
N SER A 963 6.25 22.49 5.05
CA SER A 963 4.84 22.62 4.67
C SER A 963 4.00 23.51 5.60
N ILE A 964 4.40 23.75 6.87
CA ILE A 964 3.58 24.53 7.83
C ILE A 964 3.36 25.98 7.37
N ARG A 965 4.45 26.66 6.98
CA ARG A 965 4.42 28.09 6.62
C ARG A 965 3.79 28.31 5.26
N PHE A 966 3.94 27.35 4.35
CA PHE A 966 3.21 27.29 3.08
C PHE A 966 1.69 27.17 3.33
N LEU A 967 1.25 26.21 4.16
CA LEU A 967 -0.18 25.99 4.42
C LEU A 967 -0.85 27.22 5.07
N GLU A 968 -0.19 27.90 6.00
CA GLU A 968 -0.67 29.19 6.54
C GLU A 968 -0.87 30.25 5.44
N LYS A 969 0.13 30.45 4.58
CA LYS A 969 0.09 31.45 3.49
C LYS A 969 -0.97 31.10 2.44
N GLU A 970 -1.09 29.81 2.08
CA GLU A 970 -1.98 29.33 1.03
C GLU A 970 -3.45 29.35 1.45
N PHE A 971 -3.77 28.97 2.69
CA PHE A 971 -5.15 28.92 3.19
C PHE A 971 -5.58 30.15 4.02
N ASN A 972 -4.65 31.04 4.37
CA ASN A 972 -4.88 32.20 5.26
C ASN A 972 -5.55 31.78 6.59
N ALA A 973 -5.08 30.66 7.15
CA ALA A 973 -5.59 30.06 8.37
C ALA A 973 -4.46 29.93 9.42
N PRO A 974 -4.71 30.19 10.71
CA PRO A 974 -3.71 30.04 11.75
C PRO A 974 -3.34 28.57 11.98
N ALA A 975 -2.04 28.29 12.08
CA ALA A 975 -1.52 26.98 12.46
C ALA A 975 -1.26 26.86 13.96
N ALA A 976 -1.32 25.62 14.47
CA ALA A 976 -0.78 25.23 15.77
C ALA A 976 -0.13 23.84 15.69
N HIS A 977 0.87 23.60 16.52
CA HIS A 977 1.70 22.39 16.48
C HIS A 977 1.68 21.71 17.86
N LEU A 978 1.24 20.45 17.88
CA LEU A 978 1.13 19.61 19.08
C LEU A 978 2.26 18.56 19.16
N PRO A 979 3.29 18.80 20.00
CA PRO A 979 4.25 17.79 20.40
C PRO A 979 3.59 16.52 20.96
N CYS A 980 3.78 15.40 20.26
CA CYS A 980 3.25 14.09 20.65
C CYS A 980 4.32 13.20 21.31
N GLY A 981 5.56 13.25 20.80
CA GLY A 981 6.67 12.47 21.32
C GLY A 981 7.34 13.08 22.55
N GLN A 982 8.34 12.38 23.10
CA GLN A 982 9.13 12.79 24.26
C GLN A 982 10.59 13.08 23.87
N ALA A 983 11.33 13.80 24.71
CA ALA A 983 12.75 14.13 24.46
C ALA A 983 13.63 12.88 24.22
N SER A 984 13.27 11.73 24.81
CA SER A 984 13.98 10.45 24.63
C SER A 984 13.33 9.46 23.64
N ASP A 985 12.47 9.92 22.73
CA ASP A 985 11.85 9.08 21.69
C ASP A 985 12.78 8.77 20.50
N SER A 986 13.93 9.44 20.39
CA SER A 986 15.01 9.10 19.44
C SER A 986 14.60 9.09 17.95
N ALA A 987 13.79 10.06 17.53
CA ALA A 987 13.52 10.37 16.12
C ALA A 987 14.82 10.60 15.33
N HIS A 988 14.79 10.26 14.03
CA HIS A 988 15.95 10.14 13.13
C HIS A 988 17.15 9.28 13.63
N LEU A 989 17.06 8.61 14.78
CA LEU A 989 18.14 7.80 15.36
C LEU A 989 17.77 6.31 15.39
N ASP A 990 18.69 5.48 15.90
CA ASP A 990 18.47 4.05 16.12
C ASP A 990 17.63 3.80 17.37
N ASN A 991 16.69 2.84 17.32
CA ASN A 991 15.75 2.54 18.41
C ASN A 991 14.73 3.67 18.68
N GLU A 992 14.29 4.35 17.63
CA GLU A 992 13.14 5.25 17.69
C GLU A 992 11.94 4.53 18.35
N ARG A 993 11.25 5.27 19.21
CA ARG A 993 10.15 4.79 20.02
C ARG A 993 9.11 5.88 20.25
N LEU A 994 7.91 5.47 20.62
CA LEU A 994 6.87 6.36 21.16
C LEU A 994 6.29 5.72 22.42
N ARG A 995 6.17 6.51 23.49
CA ARG A 995 5.55 6.03 24.73
C ARG A 995 4.06 5.74 24.50
N LEU A 996 3.59 4.56 24.91
CA LEU A 996 2.20 4.12 24.67
C LEU A 996 1.17 5.07 25.31
N VAL A 997 1.51 5.63 26.48
CA VAL A 997 0.69 6.63 27.18
C VAL A 997 0.57 7.93 26.37
N ASN A 998 1.64 8.35 25.68
CA ASN A 998 1.62 9.53 24.82
C ASN A 998 0.68 9.31 23.63
N LEU A 999 0.86 8.23 22.86
CA LEU A 999 -0.03 7.87 21.74
C LEU A 999 -1.51 7.88 22.17
N TYR A 1000 -1.82 7.24 23.30
CA TYR A 1000 -3.18 7.17 23.84
C TYR A 1000 -3.70 8.51 24.38
N ASN A 1001 -2.83 9.45 24.75
CA ASN A 1001 -3.23 10.78 25.23
C ASN A 1001 -3.33 11.79 24.09
N SER A 1002 -2.46 11.76 23.08
CA SER A 1002 -2.60 12.54 21.84
C SER A 1002 -3.94 12.27 21.17
N LYS A 1003 -4.37 11.00 21.06
CA LYS A 1003 -5.71 10.65 20.56
C LYS A 1003 -6.84 11.37 21.34
N LYS A 1004 -6.72 11.50 22.66
CA LYS A 1004 -7.71 12.21 23.49
C LYS A 1004 -7.64 13.72 23.29
N ILE A 1005 -6.44 14.29 23.18
CA ILE A 1005 -6.24 15.72 22.92
C ILE A 1005 -6.85 16.10 21.57
N PHE A 1006 -6.56 15.36 20.49
CA PHE A 1006 -7.20 15.54 19.20
C PHE A 1006 -8.73 15.41 19.29
N LYS A 1007 -9.24 14.44 20.05
CA LYS A 1007 -10.68 14.21 20.24
C LYS A 1007 -11.37 15.34 21.02
N GLU A 1008 -10.67 16.03 21.90
CA GLU A 1008 -11.18 17.23 22.57
C GLU A 1008 -11.09 18.46 21.65
N VAL A 1009 -9.96 18.67 20.95
CA VAL A 1009 -9.76 19.80 20.02
C VAL A 1009 -10.76 19.75 18.85
N PHE A 1010 -10.91 18.61 18.17
CA PHE A 1010 -11.86 18.44 17.06
C PHE A 1010 -13.33 18.54 17.48
N ARG A 1011 -13.64 18.46 18.79
CA ARG A 1011 -14.99 18.65 19.34
C ARG A 1011 -15.24 20.10 19.78
N GLU A 1012 -14.26 20.73 20.43
CA GLU A 1012 -14.45 22.02 21.11
C GLU A 1012 -14.03 23.23 20.27
N LEU A 1013 -13.02 23.11 19.39
CA LEU A 1013 -12.57 24.22 18.53
C LEU A 1013 -13.67 24.74 17.58
N PRO A 1014 -14.56 23.90 16.98
CA PRO A 1014 -15.64 24.38 16.12
C PRO A 1014 -16.75 25.19 16.83
N ARG A 1015 -16.69 25.30 18.16
CA ARG A 1015 -17.72 25.91 19.02
C ARG A 1015 -17.32 27.31 19.50
N LYS A 1016 -16.32 27.92 18.87
CA LYS A 1016 -15.68 29.19 19.26
C LYS A 1016 -15.71 30.22 18.13
#